data_AF-A0A7C4KA28-F1
#
_entry.id   AF-A0A7C4KA28-F1
#
_cell.length_a   1.000
_cell.length_b   1.000
_cell.length_c   1.000
_cell.angle_alpha   90.00
_cell.angle_beta   90.00
_cell.angle_gamma   90.00
#
_symmetry.space_group_name_H-M   'P 1'
#
loop_
_entity.id
_entity.type
_entity.pdbx_description
1 polymer ?
#
loop_
_entity_poly.entity_id
_entity_poly.type
_entity_poly.pdbx_seq_one_letter_code
_entity_poly.pdbx_strand_id
1 'polypeptide(L)'
;MNMYEPYRFAEKYQLALESAIQEKPSNGVCGFELEWNMLDEQMRPLLTVGTGPARQSFVDFLRNEVLSAWIREYSQLEVYHWMIEWASRPYYSPRGAVYEGRLLEAMLYNSLHKVSRQFGERLYAWHGNLLILPQIGRDLIPYSWNLAKRRYLERCVDLFGGALATAGTHTNLSLPEPLLAWDFMHLSANERGNTHLDEFKSEVYITLTRLMRAFAALFVATSASTPLQGVVRDGKPVVILTDYHSVRNLTFPNPANIDLPHLYRSYADYLQISYDLVRRGVRFGNNNWTPVRARSFAEPVERLIMVTSEQLQNLYARGLYAAETSLSMDEMAHQIEVQNLLARINIPMSRVEVRTDEGGHPLELDIANLTLKYLLLLRFYADAEFARAFRYDAEDIARARRNEELAARYGLQAEIQNPLTGKPVILRQFLNWCLHEVNPLADALGMLEDLEPLNEMAAGAPNTAEKMRTRILKATNGSREVPIELLRELAVEREASVARDVEYIAATYSTQAADSSKLAEFIQRARDEIRADPTAPIRFRPRPEAVVEVSHPDKTSEIVALAQELIRIPSVTASPQERLGEVHRAATFIFDYLRNHGLGVRFYNQNKYPAILAGFPDNMHAPVMLCGHFDVVEPEPDESQFNPVVEGDYLWGRGAADMKTVLATYLVWMKDVLKRGADFPPINLLLVGNEENGESEPMGTPHVLRLLQEEEGYEPDLLIAGERTGEQGNEIWGEICTQNRGVMRFDLILRGKRAHSGTGGASLDLTERLMAVRQGVWEIITRRLTLTSADGWVSQARFPFIQVGTPGVYNVTADQGILGVEVRPIPQDDLQPLVDELKRYCEAEDIELSISVMENGVACDPRNPYLLQLLAAVEEVSGETPRIGRKLPGTSARFAPHGQGVVWGQTGLFPHGCNERHFIPSILPYYQALDRFGRLLAASSPLVG
;
A
#
# COMPACT_ATOMS: atom_id res chain seq x y z
N MET A 1 -10.05 -43.11 -27.68
CA MET A 1 -10.26 -42.45 -26.37
C MET A 1 -8.89 -42.22 -25.77
N ASN A 2 -8.43 -40.97 -25.75
CA ASN A 2 -7.18 -40.65 -25.07
C ASN A 2 -7.42 -40.80 -23.56
N MET A 3 -6.55 -41.56 -22.90
CA MET A 3 -6.54 -41.69 -21.45
C MET A 3 -6.18 -40.31 -20.86
N TYR A 4 -6.86 -39.90 -19.78
CA TYR A 4 -6.53 -38.66 -19.08
C TYR A 4 -5.12 -38.76 -18.49
N GLU A 5 -4.21 -37.87 -18.90
CA GLU A 5 -2.83 -37.79 -18.42
C GLU A 5 -2.61 -36.43 -17.72
N PRO A 6 -2.72 -36.35 -16.37
CA PRO A 6 -2.72 -35.08 -15.63
C PRO A 6 -1.45 -34.26 -15.87
N TYR A 7 -0.26 -34.89 -15.82
CA TYR A 7 1.01 -34.19 -16.01
C TYR A 7 1.18 -33.62 -17.43
N ARG A 8 0.71 -34.35 -18.45
CA ARG A 8 0.77 -33.88 -19.84
C ARG A 8 -0.19 -32.71 -20.08
N PHE A 9 -1.38 -32.76 -19.47
CA PHE A 9 -2.29 -31.62 -19.49
C PHE A 9 -1.70 -30.42 -18.75
N ALA A 10 -1.07 -30.64 -17.59
CA ALA A 10 -0.44 -29.59 -16.79
C ALA A 10 0.67 -28.87 -17.58
N GLU A 11 1.52 -29.61 -18.31
CA GLU A 11 2.55 -29.03 -19.19
C GLU A 11 1.94 -28.13 -20.27
N LYS A 12 0.91 -28.62 -20.98
CA LYS A 12 0.19 -27.82 -21.99
C LYS A 12 -0.47 -26.59 -21.37
N TYR A 13 -1.07 -26.73 -20.20
CA TYR A 13 -1.70 -25.63 -19.46
C TYR A 13 -0.66 -24.58 -19.05
N GLN A 14 0.51 -24.99 -18.52
CA GLN A 14 1.57 -24.08 -18.12
C GLN A 14 2.09 -23.26 -19.31
N LEU A 15 2.31 -23.90 -20.46
CA LEU A 15 2.67 -23.18 -21.69
C LEU A 15 1.60 -22.15 -22.11
N ALA A 16 0.32 -22.52 -22.00
CA ALA A 16 -0.77 -21.61 -22.31
C ALA A 16 -0.87 -20.45 -21.30
N LEU A 17 -0.57 -20.71 -20.03
CA LEU A 17 -0.54 -19.72 -18.97
C LEU A 17 0.60 -18.73 -19.17
N GLU A 18 1.80 -19.21 -19.47
CA GLU A 18 2.98 -18.39 -19.79
C GLU A 18 2.71 -17.47 -20.98
N SER A 19 2.14 -18.02 -22.06
CA SER A 19 1.72 -17.23 -23.23
C SER A 19 0.68 -16.17 -22.86
N ALA A 20 -0.32 -16.52 -22.03
CA ALA A 20 -1.33 -15.56 -21.59
C ALA A 20 -0.74 -14.43 -20.72
N ILE A 21 0.18 -14.76 -19.81
CA ILE A 21 0.87 -13.78 -18.95
C ILE A 21 1.73 -12.82 -19.79
N GLN A 22 2.44 -13.34 -20.79
CA GLN A 22 3.26 -12.53 -21.69
C GLN A 22 2.42 -11.59 -22.55
N GLU A 23 1.28 -12.05 -23.08
CA GLU A 23 0.41 -11.24 -23.93
C GLU A 23 -0.43 -10.22 -23.15
N LYS A 24 -0.96 -10.60 -21.99
CA LYS A 24 -1.91 -9.79 -21.19
C LYS A 24 -1.61 -9.88 -19.68
N PRO A 25 -0.48 -9.34 -19.21
CA PRO A 25 -0.07 -9.45 -17.80
C PRO A 25 -1.06 -8.85 -16.80
N SER A 26 -1.87 -7.87 -17.24
CA SER A 26 -2.90 -7.23 -16.41
C SER A 26 -4.18 -8.07 -16.26
N ASN A 27 -4.37 -9.12 -17.06
CA ASN A 27 -5.54 -10.00 -17.02
C ASN A 27 -5.33 -11.17 -16.03
N GLY A 28 -6.21 -12.17 -16.03
CA GLY A 28 -6.07 -13.35 -15.19
C GLY A 28 -7.20 -14.38 -15.40
N VAL A 29 -7.12 -15.47 -14.65
CA VAL A 29 -8.04 -16.62 -14.73
C VAL A 29 -8.83 -16.87 -13.44
N CYS A 30 -8.48 -16.19 -12.36
CA CYS A 30 -9.15 -16.24 -11.07
C CYS A 30 -9.52 -14.84 -10.61
N GLY A 31 -10.72 -14.68 -10.04
CA GLY A 31 -11.16 -13.46 -9.38
C GLY A 31 -11.94 -13.79 -8.11
N PHE A 32 -11.82 -12.92 -7.10
CA PHE A 32 -12.42 -13.07 -5.79
C PHE A 32 -13.19 -11.80 -5.43
N GLU A 33 -14.52 -11.90 -5.30
CA GLU A 33 -15.41 -10.75 -5.05
C GLU A 33 -16.13 -10.95 -3.71
N LEU A 34 -15.94 -10.04 -2.75
CA LEU A 34 -16.45 -10.07 -1.38
C LEU A 34 -17.49 -8.98 -1.12
N GLU A 35 -18.64 -9.36 -0.58
CA GLU A 35 -19.71 -8.43 -0.23
C GLU A 35 -19.79 -8.20 1.30
N TRP A 36 -19.87 -6.94 1.70
CA TRP A 36 -19.81 -6.50 3.09
C TRP A 36 -21.01 -5.65 3.49
N ASN A 37 -21.51 -5.87 4.71
CA ASN A 37 -22.52 -5.05 5.37
C ASN A 37 -21.85 -4.08 6.34
N MET A 38 -22.13 -2.79 6.21
CA MET A 38 -21.62 -1.73 7.09
C MET A 38 -22.57 -1.54 8.27
N LEU A 39 -22.06 -1.64 9.49
CA LEU A 39 -22.84 -1.68 10.73
C LEU A 39 -22.40 -0.62 11.74
N ASP A 40 -23.36 -0.17 12.56
CA ASP A 40 -23.14 0.72 13.71
C ASP A 40 -22.69 -0.03 14.97
N GLU A 41 -22.53 0.67 16.11
CA GLU A 41 -22.07 0.04 17.36
C GLU A 41 -23.08 -0.97 17.93
N GLN A 42 -24.35 -0.88 17.54
CA GLN A 42 -25.39 -1.83 17.91
C GLN A 42 -25.61 -2.92 16.86
N MET A 43 -24.69 -3.09 15.91
CA MET A 43 -24.74 -4.08 14.83
C MET A 43 -25.94 -3.90 13.89
N ARG A 44 -26.49 -2.68 13.79
CA ARG A 44 -27.57 -2.33 12.86
C ARG A 44 -26.96 -1.82 11.55
N PRO A 45 -27.60 -2.08 10.39
CA PRO A 45 -27.13 -1.58 9.10
C PRO A 45 -27.10 -0.05 9.04
N LEU A 46 -26.01 0.51 8.51
CA LEU A 46 -25.87 1.95 8.28
C LEU A 46 -26.62 2.38 7.02
N LEU A 47 -27.74 3.09 7.21
CA LEU A 47 -28.61 3.48 6.11
C LEU A 47 -28.14 4.76 5.40
N THR A 48 -28.23 5.91 6.06
CA THR A 48 -27.97 7.20 5.41
C THR A 48 -27.16 8.13 6.30
N VAL A 49 -26.33 8.97 5.69
CA VAL A 49 -25.63 10.07 6.36
C VAL A 49 -26.25 11.42 5.98
N GLY A 50 -26.14 12.41 6.86
CA GLY A 50 -26.66 13.75 6.64
C GLY A 50 -28.18 13.87 6.84
N THR A 51 -28.68 15.11 6.76
CA THR A 51 -30.10 15.45 6.95
C THR A 51 -30.62 16.36 5.85
N GLY A 52 -31.92 16.27 5.54
CA GLY A 52 -32.55 17.14 4.55
C GLY A 52 -31.97 16.94 3.14
N PRO A 53 -31.68 18.01 2.38
CA PRO A 53 -31.14 17.91 1.01
C PRO A 53 -29.76 17.26 0.91
N ALA A 54 -28.98 17.25 2.00
CA ALA A 54 -27.65 16.62 2.05
C ALA A 54 -27.69 15.13 2.44
N ARG A 55 -28.89 14.54 2.60
CA ARG A 55 -29.03 13.13 2.96
C ARG A 55 -28.61 12.24 1.79
N GLN A 56 -27.64 11.36 2.02
CA GLN A 56 -27.16 10.37 1.04
C GLN A 56 -27.00 8.98 1.67
N SER A 57 -26.91 7.95 0.84
CA SER A 57 -26.60 6.58 1.27
C SER A 57 -25.27 6.53 2.02
N PHE A 58 -25.15 5.71 3.07
CA PHE A 58 -23.85 5.56 3.77
C PHE A 58 -22.76 5.04 2.83
N VAL A 59 -23.07 4.05 1.99
CA VAL A 59 -22.07 3.52 1.03
C VAL A 59 -21.72 4.54 -0.05
N ASP A 60 -22.64 5.41 -0.47
CA ASP A 60 -22.31 6.50 -1.40
C ASP A 60 -21.33 7.47 -0.74
N PHE A 61 -21.56 7.85 0.52
CA PHE A 61 -20.63 8.67 1.30
C PHE A 61 -19.26 7.98 1.46
N LEU A 62 -19.25 6.72 1.89
CA LEU A 62 -18.02 5.94 2.06
C LEU A 62 -17.22 5.93 0.76
N ARG A 63 -17.87 5.58 -0.36
CA ARG A 63 -17.20 5.51 -1.66
C ARG A 63 -16.75 6.87 -2.14
N ASN A 64 -17.60 7.90 -2.07
CA ASN A 64 -17.38 9.20 -2.70
C ASN A 64 -16.47 10.15 -1.91
N GLU A 65 -16.49 10.06 -0.58
CA GLU A 65 -15.82 11.02 0.30
C GLU A 65 -14.68 10.40 1.13
N VAL A 66 -14.70 9.08 1.37
CA VAL A 66 -13.74 8.42 2.24
C VAL A 66 -12.69 7.63 1.45
N LEU A 67 -13.15 6.76 0.54
CA LEU A 67 -12.26 5.93 -0.28
C LEU A 67 -11.48 6.79 -1.27
N SER A 68 -10.18 6.52 -1.38
CA SER A 68 -9.31 7.12 -2.38
C SER A 68 -9.75 6.75 -3.80
N ALA A 69 -9.37 7.57 -4.79
CA ALA A 69 -9.78 7.37 -6.18
C ALA A 69 -9.38 6.00 -6.73
N TRP A 70 -8.18 5.52 -6.40
CA TRP A 70 -7.67 4.23 -6.87
C TRP A 70 -8.34 3.04 -6.17
N ILE A 71 -8.65 3.16 -4.87
CA ILE A 71 -9.39 2.11 -4.15
C ILE A 71 -10.83 1.99 -4.63
N ARG A 72 -11.46 3.12 -4.98
CA ARG A 72 -12.85 3.14 -5.45
C ARG A 72 -13.07 2.24 -6.66
N GLU A 73 -12.06 2.06 -7.51
CA GLU A 73 -12.09 1.20 -8.70
C GLU A 73 -12.34 -0.28 -8.38
N TYR A 74 -11.99 -0.72 -7.17
CA TYR A 74 -12.19 -2.09 -6.69
C TYR A 74 -13.55 -2.29 -6.00
N SER A 75 -14.31 -1.21 -5.81
CA SER A 75 -15.59 -1.24 -5.09
C SER A 75 -16.78 -1.10 -6.05
N GLN A 76 -17.87 -1.80 -5.76
CA GLN A 76 -19.15 -1.65 -6.46
C GLN A 76 -20.29 -1.37 -5.47
N LEU A 77 -21.34 -0.72 -5.97
CA LEU A 77 -22.58 -0.55 -5.20
C LEU A 77 -23.30 -1.88 -5.20
N GLU A 78 -23.95 -2.16 -4.08
CA GLU A 78 -24.82 -3.31 -3.94
C GLU A 78 -26.28 -2.90 -3.78
N VAL A 79 -27.15 -3.89 -3.53
CA VAL A 79 -28.62 -3.70 -3.48
C VAL A 79 -29.05 -2.59 -2.51
N TYR A 80 -28.48 -2.56 -1.30
CA TYR A 80 -28.94 -1.70 -0.21
C TYR A 80 -27.90 -0.68 0.27
N HIS A 81 -28.37 0.34 0.98
CA HIS A 81 -27.56 1.45 1.47
C HIS A 81 -26.31 1.13 2.29
N TRP A 82 -26.30 -0.02 2.96
CA TRP A 82 -25.22 -0.47 3.83
C TRP A 82 -24.27 -1.48 3.16
N MET A 83 -24.54 -1.88 1.91
CA MET A 83 -23.79 -2.93 1.25
C MET A 83 -22.75 -2.39 0.28
N ILE A 84 -21.55 -2.97 0.32
CA ILE A 84 -20.47 -2.70 -0.63
C ILE A 84 -19.84 -4.01 -1.08
N GLU A 85 -19.63 -4.15 -2.39
CA GLU A 85 -18.89 -5.27 -2.99
C GLU A 85 -17.46 -4.81 -3.28
N TRP A 86 -16.50 -5.68 -2.99
CA TRP A 86 -15.09 -5.50 -3.29
C TRP A 86 -14.63 -6.61 -4.21
N ALA A 87 -14.13 -6.26 -5.39
CA ALA A 87 -13.70 -7.20 -6.41
C ALA A 87 -12.18 -7.12 -6.59
N SER A 88 -11.50 -8.26 -6.48
CA SER A 88 -10.10 -8.36 -6.91
C SER A 88 -10.01 -8.11 -8.42
N ARG A 89 -8.87 -7.58 -8.86
CA ARG A 89 -8.39 -7.74 -10.23
C ARG A 89 -8.35 -9.24 -10.58
N PRO A 90 -8.39 -9.59 -11.87
CA PRO A 90 -8.17 -10.97 -12.27
C PRO A 90 -6.69 -11.34 -12.08
N TYR A 91 -6.42 -12.51 -11.50
CA TYR A 91 -5.09 -13.06 -11.22
C TYR A 91 -4.86 -14.37 -11.94
N TYR A 92 -3.60 -14.69 -12.27
CA TYR A 92 -3.27 -15.97 -12.89
C TYR A 92 -3.16 -17.12 -11.88
N SER A 93 -3.10 -16.79 -10.59
CA SER A 93 -3.14 -17.74 -9.48
C SER A 93 -4.36 -17.54 -8.56
N PRO A 94 -4.90 -18.62 -7.97
CA PRO A 94 -5.88 -18.52 -6.88
C PRO A 94 -5.36 -17.68 -5.70
N ARG A 95 -4.09 -17.89 -5.31
CA ARG A 95 -3.42 -17.15 -4.23
C ARG A 95 -3.45 -15.64 -4.46
N GLY A 96 -3.10 -15.18 -5.67
CA GLY A 96 -3.09 -13.76 -6.01
C GLY A 96 -4.47 -13.10 -5.83
N ALA A 97 -5.54 -13.76 -6.29
CA ALA A 97 -6.91 -13.26 -6.16
C ALA A 97 -7.35 -13.17 -4.68
N VAL A 98 -7.06 -14.19 -3.87
CA VAL A 98 -7.38 -14.20 -2.44
C VAL A 98 -6.55 -13.17 -1.67
N TYR A 99 -5.26 -13.05 -1.97
CA TYR A 99 -4.37 -12.07 -1.34
C TYR A 99 -4.87 -10.65 -1.57
N GLU A 100 -5.23 -10.30 -2.81
CA GLU A 100 -5.79 -8.98 -3.08
C GLU A 100 -7.15 -8.80 -2.39
N GLY A 101 -8.03 -9.81 -2.40
CA GLY A 101 -9.29 -9.78 -1.65
C GLY A 101 -9.09 -9.48 -0.16
N ARG A 102 -8.04 -10.04 0.46
CA ARG A 102 -7.69 -9.79 1.86
C ARG A 102 -7.11 -8.40 2.10
N LEU A 103 -6.30 -7.92 1.17
CA LEU A 103 -5.79 -6.54 1.12
C LEU A 103 -6.93 -5.51 1.01
N LEU A 104 -7.96 -5.81 0.20
CA LEU A 104 -9.16 -4.99 0.06
C LEU A 104 -9.99 -4.97 1.35
N GLU A 105 -10.16 -6.11 2.02
CA GLU A 105 -10.80 -6.18 3.36
C GLU A 105 -10.07 -5.29 4.38
N ALA A 106 -8.73 -5.27 4.34
CA ALA A 106 -7.95 -4.38 5.21
C ALA A 106 -8.15 -2.88 4.90
N MET A 107 -8.24 -2.52 3.62
CA MET A 107 -8.53 -1.14 3.20
C MET A 107 -9.92 -0.71 3.67
N LEU A 108 -10.90 -1.61 3.67
CA LEU A 108 -12.24 -1.37 4.20
C LEU A 108 -12.19 -1.09 5.71
N TYR A 109 -11.48 -1.90 6.51
CA TYR A 109 -11.34 -1.65 7.96
C TYR A 109 -10.66 -0.31 8.25
N ASN A 110 -9.58 0.01 7.55
CA ASN A 110 -8.90 1.31 7.71
C ASN A 110 -9.83 2.48 7.35
N SER A 111 -10.63 2.33 6.29
CA SER A 111 -11.61 3.34 5.88
C SER A 111 -12.70 3.52 6.93
N LEU A 112 -13.25 2.42 7.45
CA LEU A 112 -14.24 2.48 8.53
C LEU A 112 -13.66 3.05 9.82
N HIS A 113 -12.39 2.78 10.14
CA HIS A 113 -11.71 3.39 11.27
C HIS A 113 -11.63 4.92 11.13
N LYS A 114 -11.25 5.41 9.94
CA LYS A 114 -11.23 6.85 9.63
C LYS A 114 -12.61 7.48 9.81
N VAL A 115 -13.66 6.83 9.29
CA VAL A 115 -15.06 7.28 9.43
C VAL A 115 -15.51 7.24 10.89
N SER A 116 -15.13 6.20 11.64
CA SER A 116 -15.47 6.05 13.05
C SER A 116 -14.96 7.23 13.88
N ARG A 117 -13.72 7.68 13.61
CA ARG A 117 -13.15 8.87 14.25
C ARG A 117 -13.89 10.15 13.87
N GLN A 118 -14.33 10.28 12.63
CA GLN A 118 -15.08 11.44 12.15
C GLN A 118 -16.45 11.57 12.84
N PHE A 119 -17.15 10.46 13.06
CA PHE A 119 -18.48 10.46 13.67
C PHE A 119 -18.47 10.25 15.19
N GLY A 120 -17.34 9.85 15.78
CA GLY A 120 -17.25 9.57 17.23
C GLY A 120 -17.93 8.26 17.66
N GLU A 121 -18.18 7.36 16.72
CA GLU A 121 -18.81 6.05 16.94
C GLU A 121 -18.03 4.96 16.19
N ARG A 122 -17.81 3.79 16.81
CA ARG A 122 -17.12 2.68 16.13
C ARG A 122 -18.06 1.99 15.15
N LEU A 123 -17.65 1.96 13.89
CA LEU A 123 -18.35 1.25 12.81
C LEU A 123 -17.68 -0.10 12.52
N TYR A 124 -18.47 -1.04 12.01
CA TYR A 124 -18.04 -2.41 11.74
C TYR A 124 -18.39 -2.84 10.31
N ALA A 125 -17.64 -3.81 9.78
CA ALA A 125 -18.00 -4.53 8.57
C ALA A 125 -18.35 -5.98 8.93
N TRP A 126 -19.36 -6.54 8.25
CA TRP A 126 -19.79 -7.91 8.47
C TRP A 126 -20.13 -8.61 7.14
N HIS A 127 -19.55 -9.77 6.89
CA HIS A 127 -19.80 -10.56 5.68
C HIS A 127 -21.06 -11.44 5.85
N GLY A 128 -21.66 -11.84 4.73
CA GLY A 128 -22.78 -12.78 4.74
C GLY A 128 -24.10 -12.15 5.22
N ASN A 129 -24.82 -12.85 6.11
CA ASN A 129 -26.15 -12.41 6.53
C ASN A 129 -26.11 -11.19 7.45
N LEU A 130 -27.12 -10.36 7.31
CA LEU A 130 -27.35 -9.25 8.21
C LEU A 130 -27.73 -9.75 9.61
N LEU A 131 -27.06 -9.21 10.62
CA LEU A 131 -27.25 -9.58 12.02
C LEU A 131 -28.57 -9.03 12.57
N ILE A 132 -28.98 -7.83 12.17
CA ILE A 132 -30.24 -7.20 12.57
C ILE A 132 -31.00 -6.77 11.32
N LEU A 133 -32.20 -7.32 11.14
CA LEU A 133 -33.02 -7.08 9.96
C LEU A 133 -33.77 -5.73 10.07
N PRO A 134 -33.53 -4.76 9.17
CA PRO A 134 -34.39 -3.59 9.06
C PRO A 134 -35.69 -3.98 8.35
N GLN A 135 -36.68 -3.08 8.37
CA GLN A 135 -37.86 -3.25 7.55
C GLN A 135 -37.49 -3.06 6.07
N ILE A 136 -37.34 -4.17 5.34
CA ILE A 136 -36.93 -4.13 3.93
C ILE A 136 -38.01 -3.47 3.07
N GLY A 137 -37.62 -2.43 2.34
CA GLY A 137 -38.48 -1.63 1.48
C GLY A 137 -37.69 -1.00 0.33
N ARG A 138 -38.42 -0.43 -0.65
CA ARG A 138 -37.83 0.23 -1.82
C ARG A 138 -36.98 1.45 -1.45
N ASP A 139 -37.27 2.06 -0.32
CA ASP A 139 -36.57 3.21 0.25
C ASP A 139 -35.17 2.89 0.79
N LEU A 140 -34.80 1.59 0.85
CA LEU A 140 -33.46 1.16 1.26
C LEU A 140 -32.47 1.00 0.09
N ILE A 141 -32.93 1.21 -1.14
CA ILE A 141 -32.10 1.12 -2.35
C ILE A 141 -31.41 2.48 -2.57
N PRO A 142 -30.07 2.52 -2.78
CA PRO A 142 -29.36 3.74 -3.09
C PRO A 142 -29.96 4.52 -4.27
N TYR A 143 -30.22 5.81 -4.08
CA TYR A 143 -30.71 6.71 -5.14
C TYR A 143 -29.69 6.93 -6.26
N SER A 144 -28.40 6.67 -5.99
CA SER A 144 -27.28 6.77 -6.93
C SER A 144 -27.33 5.71 -8.03
N TRP A 145 -28.10 4.63 -7.86
CA TRP A 145 -28.38 3.69 -8.94
C TRP A 145 -29.09 4.39 -10.09
N ASN A 146 -28.64 4.12 -11.33
CA ASN A 146 -29.37 4.57 -12.50
C ASN A 146 -30.82 4.01 -12.49
N LEU A 147 -31.74 4.74 -13.11
CA LEU A 147 -33.18 4.45 -13.01
C LEU A 147 -33.55 3.02 -13.39
N ALA A 148 -32.93 2.46 -14.44
CA ALA A 148 -33.20 1.11 -14.91
C ALA A 148 -32.77 0.04 -13.88
N LYS A 149 -31.54 0.16 -13.35
CA LYS A 149 -31.03 -0.74 -12.30
C LYS A 149 -31.80 -0.57 -11.00
N ARG A 150 -32.19 0.66 -10.63
CA ARG A 150 -33.00 0.93 -9.44
C ARG A 150 -34.37 0.26 -9.52
N ARG A 151 -35.10 0.44 -10.64
CA ARG A 151 -36.39 -0.24 -10.88
C ARG A 151 -36.28 -1.76 -10.86
N TYR A 152 -35.19 -2.31 -11.41
CA TYR A 152 -34.90 -3.74 -11.33
C TYR A 152 -34.76 -4.21 -9.87
N LEU A 153 -33.97 -3.50 -9.05
CA LEU A 153 -33.79 -3.82 -7.64
C LEU A 153 -35.08 -3.63 -6.83
N GLU A 154 -35.86 -2.57 -7.09
CA GLU A 154 -37.18 -2.36 -6.48
C GLU A 154 -38.12 -3.54 -6.76
N ARG A 155 -38.12 -4.06 -8.00
CA ARG A 155 -38.89 -5.25 -8.36
C ARG A 155 -38.37 -6.51 -7.66
N CYS A 156 -37.07 -6.67 -7.51
CA CYS A 156 -36.49 -7.76 -6.73
C CYS A 156 -36.90 -7.68 -5.26
N VAL A 157 -36.93 -6.49 -4.67
CA VAL A 157 -37.42 -6.27 -3.31
C VAL A 157 -38.90 -6.64 -3.20
N ASP A 158 -39.74 -6.25 -4.16
CA ASP A 158 -41.16 -6.63 -4.16
C ASP A 158 -41.36 -8.16 -4.24
N LEU A 159 -40.50 -8.87 -4.99
CA LEU A 159 -40.62 -10.32 -5.22
C LEU A 159 -40.05 -11.16 -4.07
N PHE A 160 -38.91 -10.74 -3.50
CA PHE A 160 -38.12 -11.55 -2.59
C PHE A 160 -38.05 -10.97 -1.17
N GLY A 161 -38.42 -9.71 -0.96
CA GLY A 161 -38.47 -9.05 0.35
C GLY A 161 -37.17 -9.24 1.13
N GLY A 162 -37.28 -9.65 2.40
CA GLY A 162 -36.14 -9.94 3.27
C GLY A 162 -35.32 -11.17 2.89
N ALA A 163 -35.78 -12.01 1.95
CA ALA A 163 -34.97 -13.07 1.37
C ALA A 163 -34.06 -12.56 0.24
N LEU A 164 -34.20 -11.32 -0.22
CA LEU A 164 -33.23 -10.69 -1.11
C LEU A 164 -31.93 -10.49 -0.33
N ALA A 165 -31.10 -11.54 -0.32
CA ALA A 165 -29.94 -11.65 0.54
C ALA A 165 -28.95 -10.50 0.32
N THR A 166 -28.37 -10.05 1.42
CA THR A 166 -27.58 -8.83 1.58
C THR A 166 -26.06 -9.06 1.55
N ALA A 167 -25.58 -10.15 0.94
CA ALA A 167 -24.18 -10.33 0.58
C ALA A 167 -24.05 -11.64 -0.21
N GLY A 168 -23.34 -11.66 -1.33
CA GLY A 168 -23.02 -12.85 -2.09
C GLY A 168 -21.63 -12.89 -2.68
N THR A 169 -20.63 -13.11 -1.83
CA THR A 169 -19.26 -13.39 -2.24
C THR A 169 -19.21 -14.44 -3.34
N HIS A 170 -18.46 -14.14 -4.40
CA HIS A 170 -18.39 -14.99 -5.57
C HIS A 170 -16.98 -15.09 -6.14
N THR A 171 -16.69 -16.28 -6.63
CA THR A 171 -15.42 -16.59 -7.28
C THR A 171 -15.66 -16.68 -8.78
N ASN A 172 -14.80 -16.02 -9.56
CA ASN A 172 -14.84 -16.04 -11.01
C ASN A 172 -13.66 -16.86 -11.53
N LEU A 173 -13.94 -17.84 -12.38
CA LEU A 173 -12.95 -18.80 -12.87
C LEU A 173 -13.01 -18.90 -14.39
N SER A 174 -11.86 -18.80 -15.03
CA SER A 174 -11.73 -18.96 -16.48
C SER A 174 -10.53 -19.84 -16.86
N LEU A 175 -10.37 -20.10 -18.14
CA LEU A 175 -9.22 -20.79 -18.72
C LEU A 175 -8.33 -19.77 -19.46
N PRO A 176 -7.01 -20.02 -19.57
CA PRO A 176 -6.14 -19.21 -20.41
C PRO A 176 -6.66 -19.16 -21.86
N GLU A 177 -6.76 -17.97 -22.43
CA GLU A 177 -7.18 -17.75 -23.82
C GLU A 177 -6.37 -18.61 -24.83
N PRO A 178 -5.02 -18.68 -24.73
CA PRO A 178 -4.22 -19.53 -25.62
C PRO A 178 -4.61 -21.00 -25.56
N LEU A 179 -4.98 -21.53 -24.38
CA LEU A 179 -5.37 -22.94 -24.22
C LEU A 179 -6.58 -23.27 -25.09
N LEU A 180 -7.61 -22.41 -25.03
CA LEU A 180 -8.84 -22.56 -25.80
C LEU A 180 -8.58 -22.38 -27.31
N ALA A 181 -7.76 -21.40 -27.67
CA ALA A 181 -7.41 -21.13 -29.06
C ALA A 181 -6.62 -22.29 -29.69
N TRP A 182 -5.63 -22.83 -28.97
CA TRP A 182 -4.85 -23.97 -29.43
C TRP A 182 -5.75 -25.17 -29.67
N ASP A 183 -6.63 -25.51 -28.73
CA ASP A 183 -7.52 -26.67 -28.91
C ASP A 183 -8.52 -26.49 -30.05
N PHE A 184 -9.10 -25.30 -30.19
CA PHE A 184 -9.95 -24.99 -31.33
C PHE A 184 -9.22 -25.18 -32.67
N MET A 185 -7.96 -24.74 -32.76
CA MET A 185 -7.14 -24.86 -33.97
C MET A 185 -6.66 -26.29 -34.25
N HIS A 186 -6.73 -27.19 -33.27
CA HIS A 186 -6.39 -28.61 -33.43
C HIS A 186 -7.61 -29.52 -33.63
N LEU A 187 -8.85 -28.98 -33.55
CA LEU A 187 -10.04 -29.71 -33.99
C LEU A 187 -9.92 -30.10 -35.47
N SER A 188 -10.36 -31.31 -35.82
CA SER A 188 -10.45 -31.72 -37.23
C SER A 188 -11.44 -30.84 -38.00
N ALA A 189 -11.33 -30.78 -39.33
CA ALA A 189 -12.25 -29.99 -40.16
C ALA A 189 -13.73 -30.38 -39.95
N ASN A 190 -14.00 -31.67 -39.69
CA ASN A 190 -15.34 -32.16 -39.39
C ASN A 190 -15.84 -31.72 -38.00
N GLU A 191 -14.97 -31.72 -36.99
CA GLU A 191 -15.33 -31.28 -35.63
C GLU A 191 -15.48 -29.76 -35.53
N ARG A 192 -14.64 -29.00 -36.25
CA ARG A 192 -14.72 -27.55 -36.30
C ARG A 192 -15.94 -27.06 -37.08
N GLY A 193 -16.26 -27.70 -38.21
CA GLY A 193 -17.39 -27.33 -39.06
C GLY A 193 -17.38 -25.83 -39.40
N ASN A 194 -18.54 -25.17 -39.23
CA ASN A 194 -18.70 -23.72 -39.38
C ASN A 194 -18.63 -22.97 -38.03
N THR A 195 -18.24 -23.64 -36.95
CA THR A 195 -18.21 -23.07 -35.60
C THR A 195 -17.06 -22.08 -35.48
N HIS A 196 -17.34 -20.90 -34.93
CA HIS A 196 -16.32 -19.90 -34.64
C HIS A 196 -15.73 -20.09 -33.23
N LEU A 197 -14.55 -19.51 -32.98
CA LEU A 197 -13.87 -19.61 -31.69
C LEU A 197 -14.76 -19.16 -30.52
N ASP A 198 -15.54 -18.09 -30.68
CA ASP A 198 -16.44 -17.58 -29.62
C ASP A 198 -17.56 -18.56 -29.26
N GLU A 199 -18.09 -19.28 -30.25
CA GLU A 199 -19.11 -20.30 -30.04
C GLU A 199 -18.51 -21.54 -29.38
N PHE A 200 -17.30 -21.95 -29.79
CA PHE A 200 -16.53 -22.99 -29.12
C PHE A 200 -16.25 -22.65 -27.65
N LYS A 201 -15.76 -21.43 -27.38
CA LYS A 201 -15.54 -20.93 -26.01
C LYS A 201 -16.83 -20.96 -25.20
N SER A 202 -17.94 -20.54 -25.81
CA SER A 202 -19.24 -20.53 -25.14
C SER A 202 -19.71 -21.93 -24.79
N GLU A 203 -19.59 -22.90 -25.70
CA GLU A 203 -19.91 -24.30 -25.43
C GLU A 203 -19.05 -24.89 -24.30
N VAL A 204 -17.76 -24.56 -24.28
CA VAL A 204 -16.84 -24.95 -23.19
C VAL A 204 -17.32 -24.37 -21.85
N TYR A 205 -17.55 -23.06 -21.75
CA TYR A 205 -17.94 -22.45 -20.47
C TYR A 205 -19.34 -22.88 -20.00
N ILE A 206 -20.26 -23.16 -20.91
CA ILE A 206 -21.57 -23.74 -20.55
C ILE A 206 -21.41 -25.16 -20.01
N THR A 207 -20.56 -25.98 -20.66
CA THR A 207 -20.18 -27.30 -20.16
C THR A 207 -19.54 -27.22 -18.78
N LEU A 208 -18.56 -26.33 -18.58
CA LEU A 208 -17.88 -26.16 -17.30
C LEU A 208 -18.86 -25.70 -16.21
N THR A 209 -19.77 -24.79 -16.53
CA THR A 209 -20.84 -24.34 -15.62
C THR A 209 -21.74 -25.50 -15.20
N ARG A 210 -22.14 -26.35 -16.15
CA ARG A 210 -22.93 -27.55 -15.87
C ARG A 210 -22.21 -28.51 -14.93
N LEU A 211 -20.95 -28.81 -15.21
CA LEU A 211 -20.19 -29.77 -14.40
C LEU A 211 -19.88 -29.20 -13.02
N MET A 212 -19.56 -27.90 -12.94
CA MET A 212 -19.35 -27.20 -11.68
C MET A 212 -20.62 -27.17 -10.81
N ARG A 213 -21.83 -27.12 -11.42
CA ARG A 213 -23.10 -27.25 -10.70
C ARG A 213 -23.22 -28.56 -9.93
N ALA A 214 -22.66 -29.66 -10.43
CA ALA A 214 -22.69 -30.97 -9.77
C ALA A 214 -22.02 -30.93 -8.38
N PHE A 215 -21.06 -30.02 -8.17
CA PHE A 215 -20.26 -29.89 -6.96
C PHE A 215 -20.72 -28.71 -6.07
N ALA A 216 -21.82 -28.03 -6.41
CA ALA A 216 -22.27 -26.84 -5.67
C ALA A 216 -22.48 -27.09 -4.17
N ALA A 217 -23.06 -28.24 -3.81
CA ALA A 217 -23.23 -28.64 -2.40
C ALA A 217 -21.90 -28.76 -1.64
N LEU A 218 -20.84 -29.23 -2.31
CA LEU A 218 -19.51 -29.30 -1.73
C LEU A 218 -19.00 -27.89 -1.39
N PHE A 219 -19.07 -26.98 -2.36
CA PHE A 219 -18.65 -25.59 -2.17
C PHE A 219 -19.44 -24.89 -1.06
N VAL A 220 -20.75 -25.13 -0.98
CA VAL A 220 -21.60 -24.61 0.10
C VAL A 220 -21.11 -25.09 1.46
N ALA A 221 -20.74 -26.37 1.61
CA ALA A 221 -20.33 -26.92 2.90
C ALA A 221 -18.90 -26.51 3.32
N THR A 222 -17.96 -26.43 2.38
CA THR A 222 -16.57 -26.06 2.67
C THR A 222 -16.41 -24.58 2.98
N SER A 223 -17.21 -23.73 2.31
CA SER A 223 -17.24 -22.28 2.55
C SER A 223 -18.29 -21.83 3.56
N ALA A 224 -19.00 -22.73 4.26
CA ALA A 224 -20.02 -22.31 5.20
C ALA A 224 -19.41 -21.52 6.38
N SER A 225 -19.84 -20.26 6.52
CA SER A 225 -19.33 -19.29 7.51
C SER A 225 -20.42 -18.51 8.25
N THR A 226 -21.71 -18.70 7.92
CA THR A 226 -22.81 -17.85 8.42
C THR A 226 -23.81 -18.61 9.31
N PRO A 227 -23.43 -19.06 10.53
CA PRO A 227 -24.36 -19.77 11.42
C PRO A 227 -25.33 -18.86 12.20
N LEU A 228 -25.19 -17.53 12.06
CA LEU A 228 -25.96 -16.53 12.79
C LEU A 228 -27.15 -16.03 11.97
N GLN A 229 -28.25 -15.74 12.67
CA GLN A 229 -29.47 -15.19 12.06
C GLN A 229 -30.09 -14.12 12.94
N GLY A 230 -30.42 -12.98 12.33
CA GLY A 230 -31.25 -11.95 12.96
C GLY A 230 -32.72 -12.38 13.01
N VAL A 231 -33.34 -12.29 14.17
CA VAL A 231 -34.77 -12.59 14.38
C VAL A 231 -35.41 -11.55 15.30
N VAL A 232 -36.74 -11.48 15.30
CA VAL A 232 -37.49 -10.63 16.24
C VAL A 232 -38.12 -11.52 17.31
N ARG A 233 -37.81 -11.28 18.59
CA ARG A 233 -38.43 -11.93 19.75
C ARG A 233 -39.05 -10.89 20.65
N ASP A 234 -40.32 -11.07 21.01
CA ASP A 234 -41.08 -10.13 21.86
C ASP A 234 -41.01 -8.66 21.40
N GLY A 235 -41.00 -8.45 20.08
CA GLY A 235 -40.89 -7.12 19.47
C GLY A 235 -39.49 -6.51 19.49
N LYS A 236 -38.46 -7.24 19.94
CA LYS A 236 -37.07 -6.79 19.96
C LYS A 236 -36.21 -7.56 18.95
N PRO A 237 -35.32 -6.90 18.21
CA PRO A 237 -34.34 -7.58 17.37
C PRO A 237 -33.32 -8.30 18.26
N VAL A 238 -33.08 -9.57 17.98
CA VAL A 238 -32.05 -10.39 18.64
C VAL A 238 -31.30 -11.23 17.60
N VAL A 239 -30.04 -11.54 17.89
CA VAL A 239 -29.21 -12.42 17.06
C VAL A 239 -29.20 -13.81 17.68
N ILE A 240 -29.52 -14.83 16.90
CA ILE A 240 -29.50 -16.22 17.35
C ILE A 240 -28.45 -17.03 16.60
N LEU A 241 -27.84 -17.95 17.32
CA LEU A 241 -27.02 -19.03 16.79
C LEU A 241 -27.94 -20.16 16.32
N THR A 242 -27.89 -20.46 15.02
CA THR A 242 -28.70 -21.51 14.40
C THR A 242 -27.98 -22.86 14.41
N ASP A 243 -28.75 -23.92 14.16
CA ASP A 243 -28.19 -25.26 13.87
C ASP A 243 -27.64 -25.34 12.44
N TYR A 244 -27.87 -24.33 11.60
CA TYR A 244 -27.43 -24.30 10.21
C TYR A 244 -25.97 -23.87 10.10
N HIS A 245 -25.27 -24.37 9.08
CA HIS A 245 -23.89 -23.99 8.80
C HIS A 245 -23.84 -22.75 7.90
N SER A 246 -24.75 -22.64 6.94
CA SER A 246 -24.87 -21.53 6.01
C SER A 246 -26.31 -21.02 6.00
N VAL A 247 -26.62 -20.09 6.89
CA VAL A 247 -27.91 -19.38 6.85
C VAL A 247 -28.04 -18.63 5.54
N ARG A 248 -26.93 -18.13 4.98
CA ARG A 248 -26.94 -17.31 3.77
C ARG A 248 -27.41 -18.11 2.58
N ASN A 249 -26.88 -19.32 2.34
CA ASN A 249 -27.37 -20.14 1.22
C ASN A 249 -28.83 -20.58 1.39
N LEU A 250 -29.35 -20.64 2.63
CA LEU A 250 -30.77 -20.91 2.88
C LEU A 250 -31.67 -19.70 2.63
N THR A 251 -31.15 -18.48 2.75
CA THR A 251 -31.88 -17.25 2.46
C THR A 251 -31.62 -16.71 1.06
N PHE A 252 -30.55 -17.14 0.38
CA PHE A 252 -30.19 -16.73 -0.96
C PHE A 252 -31.31 -17.09 -1.95
N PRO A 253 -31.87 -16.12 -2.70
CA PRO A 253 -32.93 -16.42 -3.64
C PRO A 253 -32.45 -17.43 -4.67
N ASN A 254 -33.10 -18.59 -4.78
CA ASN A 254 -32.85 -19.54 -5.87
C ASN A 254 -34.19 -19.95 -6.49
N PRO A 255 -34.83 -19.04 -7.24
CA PRO A 255 -36.21 -19.25 -7.65
C PRO A 255 -36.27 -20.29 -8.78
N ALA A 256 -37.11 -21.30 -8.58
CA ALA A 256 -37.16 -22.48 -9.45
C ALA A 256 -37.50 -22.17 -10.92
N ASN A 257 -38.07 -21.00 -11.19
CA ASN A 257 -38.45 -20.52 -12.51
C ASN A 257 -37.28 -19.94 -13.33
N ILE A 258 -36.10 -19.67 -12.73
CA ILE A 258 -34.91 -19.17 -13.45
C ILE A 258 -33.78 -20.22 -13.56
N ASP A 259 -33.78 -21.21 -12.67
CA ASP A 259 -32.85 -22.36 -12.66
C ASP A 259 -33.50 -23.57 -13.34
N LEU A 260 -33.79 -23.46 -14.63
CA LEU A 260 -34.55 -24.48 -15.36
C LEU A 260 -33.68 -25.68 -15.78
N PRO A 261 -34.25 -26.89 -15.83
CA PRO A 261 -33.61 -28.03 -16.46
C PRO A 261 -33.14 -27.69 -17.88
N HIS A 262 -32.02 -28.28 -18.26
CA HIS A 262 -31.34 -28.12 -19.54
C HIS A 262 -30.70 -26.75 -19.80
N LEU A 263 -30.84 -25.76 -18.91
CA LEU A 263 -30.29 -24.41 -19.12
C LEU A 263 -28.80 -24.39 -19.46
N TYR A 264 -27.99 -25.23 -18.80
CA TYR A 264 -26.56 -25.37 -19.10
C TYR A 264 -26.21 -26.71 -19.77
N ARG A 265 -27.18 -27.39 -20.40
CA ARG A 265 -26.90 -28.65 -21.10
C ARG A 265 -25.99 -28.45 -22.31
N SER A 266 -26.23 -27.39 -23.10
CA SER A 266 -25.44 -26.94 -24.26
C SER A 266 -25.59 -25.42 -24.43
N TYR A 267 -24.74 -24.78 -25.23
CA TYR A 267 -24.88 -23.34 -25.52
C TYR A 267 -26.17 -23.02 -26.28
N ALA A 268 -26.61 -23.92 -27.17
CA ALA A 268 -27.89 -23.78 -27.88
C ALA A 268 -29.08 -23.79 -26.91
N ASP A 269 -29.10 -24.74 -25.96
CA ASP A 269 -30.15 -24.81 -24.92
C ASP A 269 -30.12 -23.54 -24.06
N TYR A 270 -28.93 -23.07 -23.68
CA TYR A 270 -28.76 -21.84 -22.90
C TYR A 270 -29.39 -20.63 -23.59
N LEU A 271 -29.10 -20.42 -24.88
CA LEU A 271 -29.65 -19.31 -25.66
C LEU A 271 -31.17 -19.44 -25.77
N GLN A 272 -31.68 -20.62 -26.15
CA GLN A 272 -33.11 -20.86 -26.32
C GLN A 272 -33.90 -20.60 -25.03
N ILE A 273 -33.46 -21.21 -23.92
CA ILE A 273 -34.14 -21.10 -22.62
C ILE A 273 -34.00 -19.67 -22.07
N SER A 274 -32.83 -19.05 -22.19
CA SER A 274 -32.63 -17.68 -21.71
C SER A 274 -33.47 -16.66 -22.49
N TYR A 275 -33.59 -16.80 -23.80
CA TYR A 275 -34.47 -15.95 -24.62
C TYR A 275 -35.94 -16.14 -24.26
N ASP A 276 -36.39 -17.37 -24.05
CA ASP A 276 -37.74 -17.67 -23.61
C ASP A 276 -38.04 -17.05 -22.22
N LEU A 277 -37.10 -17.15 -21.27
CA LEU A 277 -37.23 -16.52 -19.95
C LEU A 277 -37.38 -14.99 -20.03
N VAL A 278 -36.61 -14.33 -20.90
CA VAL A 278 -36.71 -12.87 -21.12
C VAL A 278 -38.04 -12.52 -21.77
N ARG A 279 -38.46 -13.26 -22.82
CA ARG A 279 -39.74 -13.01 -23.53
C ARG A 279 -40.96 -13.21 -22.63
N ARG A 280 -40.92 -14.13 -21.67
CA ARG A 280 -41.98 -14.35 -20.67
C ARG A 280 -41.94 -13.35 -19.52
N GLY A 281 -40.99 -12.42 -19.49
CA GLY A 281 -40.82 -11.46 -18.39
C GLY A 281 -40.41 -12.14 -17.07
N VAL A 282 -39.80 -13.33 -17.11
CA VAL A 282 -39.32 -14.04 -15.92
C VAL A 282 -37.93 -13.53 -15.52
N ARG A 283 -37.11 -13.12 -16.50
CA ARG A 283 -35.75 -12.62 -16.31
C ARG A 283 -35.67 -11.14 -16.69
N PHE A 284 -35.49 -10.26 -15.70
CA PHE A 284 -35.41 -8.80 -15.88
C PHE A 284 -33.97 -8.26 -16.01
N GLY A 285 -32.96 -9.13 -16.12
CA GLY A 285 -31.55 -8.73 -16.16
C GLY A 285 -30.58 -9.91 -16.32
N ASN A 286 -29.27 -9.62 -16.35
CA ASN A 286 -28.24 -10.66 -16.49
C ASN A 286 -28.07 -11.54 -15.24
N ASN A 287 -28.63 -11.17 -14.09
CA ASN A 287 -28.44 -11.90 -12.84
C ASN A 287 -29.38 -13.10 -12.73
N ASN A 288 -28.83 -14.28 -13.03
CA ASN A 288 -29.41 -15.55 -12.59
C ASN A 288 -28.95 -15.82 -11.15
N TRP A 289 -29.88 -16.16 -10.26
CA TRP A 289 -29.61 -16.36 -8.83
C TRP A 289 -29.31 -17.82 -8.52
N THR A 290 -28.44 -18.43 -9.33
CA THR A 290 -27.99 -19.81 -9.14
C THR A 290 -26.61 -19.82 -8.47
N PRO A 291 -26.32 -20.81 -7.62
CA PRO A 291 -25.00 -20.96 -7.01
C PRO A 291 -23.85 -21.11 -8.01
N VAL A 292 -24.12 -21.59 -9.22
CA VAL A 292 -23.14 -21.69 -10.31
C VAL A 292 -23.76 -21.17 -11.59
N ARG A 293 -23.05 -20.31 -12.34
CA ARG A 293 -23.52 -19.75 -13.61
C ARG A 293 -22.40 -19.37 -14.57
N ALA A 294 -22.71 -19.39 -15.86
CA ALA A 294 -21.84 -18.85 -16.91
C ALA A 294 -21.94 -17.32 -16.96
N ARG A 295 -20.82 -16.65 -17.24
CA ARG A 295 -20.73 -15.19 -17.39
C ARG A 295 -19.88 -14.82 -18.61
N SER A 296 -20.24 -13.70 -19.22
CA SER A 296 -19.46 -13.02 -20.27
C SER A 296 -18.65 -11.85 -19.71
N PHE A 297 -17.66 -11.37 -20.46
CA PHE A 297 -16.97 -10.10 -20.14
C PHE A 297 -17.89 -8.90 -20.40
N ALA A 298 -17.81 -7.91 -19.51
CA ALA A 298 -18.60 -6.68 -19.60
C ALA A 298 -17.91 -5.67 -20.54
N GLU A 299 -17.95 -5.90 -21.85
CA GLU A 299 -17.70 -4.82 -22.82
C GLU A 299 -19.00 -4.04 -23.08
N PRO A 300 -18.91 -2.73 -23.43
CA PRO A 300 -20.08 -2.00 -23.89
C PRO A 300 -20.59 -2.67 -25.17
N VAL A 301 -21.76 -3.29 -25.06
CA VAL A 301 -22.42 -3.93 -26.20
C VAL A 301 -22.81 -2.82 -27.17
N GLU A 302 -22.01 -2.60 -28.21
CA GLU A 302 -22.31 -1.67 -29.33
C GLU A 302 -23.64 -2.02 -30.03
N ARG A 303 -24.21 -3.20 -29.74
CA ARG A 303 -25.51 -3.68 -30.23
C ARG A 303 -26.71 -3.22 -29.39
N LEU A 304 -26.51 -2.43 -28.33
CA LEU A 304 -27.61 -1.90 -27.53
C LEU A 304 -28.34 -0.79 -28.29
N ILE A 305 -29.66 -0.82 -28.24
CA ILE A 305 -30.52 0.25 -28.75
C ILE A 305 -30.42 1.41 -27.74
N MET A 306 -29.64 2.42 -28.11
CA MET A 306 -29.39 3.64 -27.33
C MET A 306 -30.41 4.73 -27.67
N VAL A 307 -31.70 4.43 -27.47
CA VAL A 307 -32.79 5.39 -27.70
C VAL A 307 -33.46 5.71 -26.38
N THR A 308 -33.46 6.99 -25.99
CA THR A 308 -34.13 7.43 -24.76
C THR A 308 -35.63 7.63 -24.98
N SER A 309 -36.41 7.54 -23.90
CA SER A 309 -37.86 7.84 -23.95
C SER A 309 -38.13 9.26 -24.44
N GLU A 310 -37.26 10.22 -24.12
CA GLU A 310 -37.34 11.61 -24.57
C GLU A 310 -37.03 11.76 -26.07
N GLN A 311 -36.08 10.99 -26.59
CA GLN A 311 -35.80 10.92 -28.03
C GLN A 311 -36.98 10.32 -28.78
N LEU A 312 -37.57 9.21 -28.29
CA LEU A 312 -38.79 8.62 -28.84
C LEU A 312 -39.94 9.63 -28.85
N GLN A 313 -40.19 10.31 -27.72
CA GLN A 313 -41.20 11.36 -27.62
C GLN A 313 -40.99 12.47 -28.65
N ASN A 314 -39.76 12.95 -28.81
CA ASN A 314 -39.43 13.97 -29.80
C ASN A 314 -39.64 13.49 -31.24
N LEU A 315 -39.33 12.23 -31.55
CA LEU A 315 -39.52 11.64 -32.88
C LEU A 315 -41.00 11.52 -33.24
N TYR A 316 -41.84 11.04 -32.31
CA TYR A 316 -43.29 10.93 -32.50
C TYR A 316 -43.99 12.30 -32.48
N ALA A 317 -43.60 13.21 -31.59
CA ALA A 317 -44.14 14.56 -31.53
C ALA A 317 -43.88 15.37 -32.81
N ARG A 318 -42.79 15.05 -33.53
CA ARG A 318 -42.45 15.64 -34.83
C ARG A 318 -43.08 14.92 -36.03
N GLY A 319 -43.87 13.86 -35.79
CA GLY A 319 -44.52 13.08 -36.84
C GLY A 319 -43.54 12.36 -37.78
N LEU A 320 -42.28 12.15 -37.35
CA LEU A 320 -41.24 11.56 -38.18
C LEU A 320 -41.42 10.04 -38.36
N TYR A 321 -42.21 9.42 -37.49
CA TYR A 321 -42.66 8.04 -37.60
C TYR A 321 -44.19 8.02 -37.46
N ALA A 322 -44.87 7.27 -38.32
CA ALA A 322 -46.30 7.04 -38.17
C ALA A 322 -46.52 6.19 -36.91
N ALA A 323 -47.37 6.66 -35.98
CA ALA A 323 -47.87 5.78 -34.94
C ALA A 323 -48.70 4.69 -35.62
N GLU A 324 -48.12 3.51 -35.83
CA GLU A 324 -48.96 2.34 -36.12
C GLU A 324 -49.95 2.21 -34.97
N THR A 325 -51.23 2.03 -35.29
CA THR A 325 -52.38 2.11 -34.39
C THR A 325 -52.40 1.09 -33.23
N SER A 326 -51.31 0.36 -32.98
CA SER A 326 -51.28 -0.80 -32.07
C SER A 326 -50.23 -0.77 -30.96
N LEU A 327 -49.26 0.16 -30.92
CA LEU A 327 -48.23 0.17 -29.87
C LEU A 327 -48.14 1.53 -29.16
N SER A 328 -48.41 1.52 -27.86
CA SER A 328 -48.19 2.65 -26.95
C SER A 328 -46.68 2.88 -26.70
N MET A 329 -46.31 4.10 -26.26
CA MET A 329 -44.90 4.43 -25.98
C MET A 329 -44.28 3.53 -24.89
N ASP A 330 -45.07 3.16 -23.88
CA ASP A 330 -44.62 2.27 -22.80
C ASP A 330 -44.33 0.85 -23.32
N GLU A 331 -45.13 0.35 -24.27
CA GLU A 331 -44.90 -0.94 -24.91
C GLU A 331 -43.63 -0.94 -25.76
N MET A 332 -43.32 0.17 -26.43
CA MET A 332 -42.11 0.29 -27.24
C MET A 332 -40.84 0.46 -26.41
N ALA A 333 -40.92 1.20 -25.29
CA ALA A 333 -39.84 1.24 -24.30
C ALA A 333 -39.57 -0.16 -23.73
N HIS A 334 -40.62 -0.91 -23.40
CA HIS A 334 -40.51 -2.29 -22.95
C HIS A 334 -39.91 -3.22 -24.02
N GLN A 335 -40.29 -3.05 -25.29
CA GLN A 335 -39.67 -3.81 -26.39
C GLN A 335 -38.17 -3.51 -26.54
N ILE A 336 -37.75 -2.25 -26.40
CA ILE A 336 -36.32 -1.87 -26.41
C ILE A 336 -35.57 -2.55 -25.25
N GLU A 337 -36.15 -2.55 -24.05
CA GLU A 337 -35.58 -3.27 -22.89
C GLU A 337 -35.42 -4.77 -23.18
N VAL A 338 -36.45 -5.41 -23.74
CA VAL A 338 -36.40 -6.83 -24.12
C VAL A 338 -35.31 -7.08 -25.16
N GLN A 339 -35.22 -6.28 -26.23
CA GLN A 339 -34.19 -6.43 -27.25
C GLN A 339 -32.77 -6.26 -26.67
N ASN A 340 -32.59 -5.28 -25.79
CA ASN A 340 -31.32 -5.05 -25.10
C ASN A 340 -30.93 -6.21 -24.18
N LEU A 341 -31.89 -6.85 -23.51
CA LEU A 341 -31.65 -8.05 -22.70
C LEU A 341 -31.29 -9.27 -23.57
N LEU A 342 -31.98 -9.46 -24.70
CA LEU A 342 -31.68 -10.54 -25.65
C LEU A 342 -30.28 -10.37 -26.25
N ALA A 343 -29.90 -9.15 -26.62
CA ALA A 343 -28.55 -8.87 -27.14
C ALA A 343 -27.45 -9.21 -26.12
N ARG A 344 -27.72 -9.03 -24.82
CA ARG A 344 -26.77 -9.36 -23.74
C ARG A 344 -26.64 -10.86 -23.47
N ILE A 345 -27.66 -11.66 -23.78
CA ILE A 345 -27.62 -13.12 -23.61
C ILE A 345 -26.65 -13.77 -24.61
N ASN A 346 -26.52 -13.22 -25.81
CA ASN A 346 -25.70 -13.74 -26.91
C ASN A 346 -24.28 -13.17 -26.96
N ILE A 347 -23.76 -12.72 -25.81
CA ILE A 347 -22.35 -12.32 -25.70
C ILE A 347 -21.55 -13.60 -25.40
N PRO A 348 -20.39 -13.81 -26.04
CA PRO A 348 -19.54 -14.97 -25.78
C PRO A 348 -19.26 -15.16 -24.29
N MET A 349 -19.43 -16.39 -23.81
CA MET A 349 -19.12 -16.71 -22.41
C MET A 349 -17.61 -16.74 -22.21
N SER A 350 -17.17 -16.32 -21.03
CA SER A 350 -15.76 -16.19 -20.73
C SER A 350 -15.34 -16.72 -19.36
N ARG A 351 -16.28 -17.00 -18.46
CA ARG A 351 -15.98 -17.50 -17.12
C ARG A 351 -17.15 -18.23 -16.49
N VAL A 352 -16.83 -19.05 -15.49
CA VAL A 352 -17.79 -19.66 -14.56
C VAL A 352 -17.74 -18.87 -13.25
N GLU A 353 -18.90 -18.45 -12.77
CA GLU A 353 -19.05 -17.80 -11.48
C GLU A 353 -19.68 -18.78 -10.49
N VAL A 354 -19.11 -18.85 -9.29
CA VAL A 354 -19.60 -19.69 -8.17
C VAL A 354 -19.89 -18.79 -6.99
N ARG A 355 -21.11 -18.87 -6.45
CA ARG A 355 -21.65 -18.06 -5.36
C ARG A 355 -21.89 -18.91 -4.13
N THR A 356 -21.08 -18.71 -3.10
CA THR A 356 -21.17 -19.46 -1.83
C THR A 356 -20.86 -18.55 -0.64
N ASP A 357 -20.68 -19.11 0.57
CA ASP A 357 -20.53 -18.36 1.82
C ASP A 357 -19.09 -17.87 2.06
N GLU A 358 -18.38 -17.56 0.99
CA GLU A 358 -17.00 -17.10 1.04
C GLU A 358 -16.90 -15.78 1.84
N GLY A 359 -15.80 -15.60 2.55
CA GLY A 359 -15.58 -14.47 3.47
C GLY A 359 -15.63 -14.89 4.95
N GLY A 360 -14.83 -14.21 5.78
CA GLY A 360 -14.69 -14.55 7.21
C GLY A 360 -13.83 -15.77 7.51
N HIS A 361 -13.31 -16.45 6.48
CA HIS A 361 -12.44 -17.62 6.61
C HIS A 361 -11.00 -17.23 6.98
N PRO A 362 -10.22 -18.13 7.62
CA PRO A 362 -8.77 -18.04 7.62
C PRO A 362 -8.22 -17.95 6.18
N LEU A 363 -7.11 -17.24 5.99
CA LEU A 363 -6.53 -16.96 4.67
C LEU A 363 -6.29 -18.25 3.87
N GLU A 364 -5.72 -19.26 4.52
CA GLU A 364 -5.42 -20.57 3.95
C GLU A 364 -6.67 -21.30 3.45
N LEU A 365 -7.82 -21.14 4.13
CA LEU A 365 -9.06 -21.79 3.72
C LEU A 365 -9.71 -21.09 2.51
N ASP A 366 -9.61 -19.76 2.41
CA ASP A 366 -10.04 -19.03 1.20
C ASP A 366 -9.22 -19.49 -0.02
N ILE A 367 -7.89 -19.64 0.15
CA ILE A 367 -6.99 -20.17 -0.88
C ILE A 367 -7.42 -21.59 -1.26
N ALA A 368 -7.60 -22.48 -0.29
CA ALA A 368 -7.97 -23.87 -0.53
C ALA A 368 -9.30 -24.01 -1.28
N ASN A 369 -10.32 -23.24 -0.88
CA ASN A 369 -11.62 -23.24 -1.55
C ASN A 369 -11.53 -22.76 -3.00
N LEU A 370 -10.79 -21.67 -3.26
CA LEU A 370 -10.62 -21.17 -4.62
C LEU A 370 -9.78 -22.13 -5.49
N THR A 371 -8.70 -22.68 -4.94
CA THR A 371 -7.84 -23.65 -5.61
C THR A 371 -8.61 -24.93 -5.96
N LEU A 372 -9.45 -25.47 -5.06
CA LEU A 372 -10.29 -26.63 -5.37
C LEU A 372 -11.23 -26.36 -6.54
N LYS A 373 -11.95 -25.23 -6.53
CA LYS A 373 -12.87 -24.87 -7.62
C LYS A 373 -12.11 -24.69 -8.94
N TYR A 374 -10.91 -24.12 -8.89
CA TYR A 374 -10.07 -23.93 -10.06
C TYR A 374 -9.54 -25.24 -10.64
N LEU A 375 -9.04 -26.14 -9.78
CA LEU A 375 -8.58 -27.47 -10.19
C LEU A 375 -9.72 -28.32 -10.76
N LEU A 376 -10.92 -28.24 -10.21
CA LEU A 376 -12.09 -28.89 -10.78
C LEU A 376 -12.42 -28.35 -12.17
N LEU A 377 -12.36 -27.03 -12.37
CA LEU A 377 -12.58 -26.41 -13.67
C LEU A 377 -11.55 -26.91 -14.70
N LEU A 378 -10.28 -26.99 -14.33
CA LEU A 378 -9.22 -27.56 -15.16
C LEU A 378 -9.44 -29.05 -15.43
N ARG A 379 -9.83 -29.83 -14.42
CA ARG A 379 -10.14 -31.27 -14.55
C ARG A 379 -11.28 -31.53 -15.52
N PHE A 380 -12.36 -30.74 -15.44
CA PHE A 380 -13.50 -30.82 -16.36
C PHE A 380 -13.12 -30.50 -17.81
N TYR A 381 -12.15 -29.62 -18.01
CA TYR A 381 -11.66 -29.29 -19.34
C TYR A 381 -10.71 -30.36 -19.88
N ALA A 382 -9.82 -30.87 -19.01
CA ALA A 382 -8.77 -31.82 -19.38
C ALA A 382 -9.29 -33.24 -19.67
N ASP A 383 -10.38 -33.65 -19.03
CA ASP A 383 -10.97 -34.98 -19.17
C ASP A 383 -12.42 -34.87 -19.63
N ALA A 384 -12.64 -35.22 -20.90
CA ALA A 384 -13.94 -35.10 -21.54
C ALA A 384 -15.02 -35.98 -20.89
N GLU A 385 -14.66 -37.03 -20.15
CA GLU A 385 -15.60 -37.96 -19.51
C GLU A 385 -15.85 -37.64 -18.02
N PHE A 386 -14.94 -36.90 -17.38
CA PHE A 386 -15.03 -36.62 -15.95
C PHE A 386 -16.31 -35.85 -15.59
N ALA A 387 -17.06 -36.36 -14.61
CA ALA A 387 -18.34 -35.84 -14.13
C ALA A 387 -19.47 -35.71 -15.18
N ARG A 388 -19.31 -36.22 -16.42
CA ARG A 388 -20.31 -36.10 -17.49
C ARG A 388 -21.65 -36.77 -17.21
N ALA A 389 -21.71 -37.66 -16.22
CA ALA A 389 -22.95 -38.23 -15.72
C ALA A 389 -23.96 -37.17 -15.24
N PHE A 390 -23.51 -35.96 -14.88
CA PHE A 390 -24.39 -34.82 -14.60
C PHE A 390 -24.83 -34.14 -15.90
N ARG A 391 -26.08 -34.40 -16.30
CA ARG A 391 -26.70 -34.01 -17.57
C ARG A 391 -27.43 -32.66 -17.51
N TYR A 392 -27.59 -32.09 -16.32
CA TYR A 392 -28.39 -30.88 -16.06
C TYR A 392 -29.88 -31.07 -16.41
N ASP A 393 -30.42 -32.28 -16.30
CA ASP A 393 -31.85 -32.52 -16.52
C ASP A 393 -32.69 -32.26 -15.25
N ALA A 394 -33.99 -32.55 -15.33
CA ALA A 394 -34.90 -32.29 -14.21
C ALA A 394 -34.55 -33.07 -12.94
N GLU A 395 -34.04 -34.30 -13.08
CA GLU A 395 -33.64 -35.13 -11.95
C GLU A 395 -32.37 -34.58 -11.30
N ASP A 396 -31.37 -34.24 -12.12
CA ASP A 396 -30.09 -33.68 -11.66
C ASP A 396 -30.27 -32.34 -10.95
N ILE A 397 -31.11 -31.44 -11.48
CA ILE A 397 -31.37 -30.13 -10.87
C ILE A 397 -32.16 -30.28 -9.57
N ALA A 398 -33.15 -31.17 -9.53
CA ALA A 398 -33.87 -31.46 -8.28
C ALA A 398 -32.91 -32.04 -7.22
N ARG A 399 -31.98 -32.92 -7.63
CA ARG A 399 -30.95 -33.48 -6.74
C ARG A 399 -29.98 -32.42 -6.25
N ALA A 400 -29.44 -31.58 -7.14
CA ALA A 400 -28.50 -30.52 -6.81
C ALA A 400 -29.08 -29.56 -5.76
N ARG A 401 -30.32 -29.10 -5.95
CA ARG A 401 -31.02 -28.24 -4.98
C ARG A 401 -31.18 -28.88 -3.60
N ARG A 402 -31.61 -30.16 -3.55
CA ARG A 402 -31.70 -30.89 -2.28
C ARG A 402 -30.34 -30.99 -1.60
N ASN A 403 -29.30 -31.33 -2.36
CA ASN A 403 -27.95 -31.43 -1.82
C ASN A 403 -27.42 -30.09 -1.30
N GLU A 404 -27.69 -28.98 -2.00
CA GLU A 404 -27.32 -27.62 -1.58
C GLU A 404 -28.01 -27.22 -0.28
N GLU A 405 -29.31 -27.50 -0.15
CA GLU A 405 -30.05 -27.23 1.08
C GLU A 405 -29.51 -28.08 2.25
N LEU A 406 -29.26 -29.37 2.01
CA LEU A 406 -28.68 -30.27 3.02
C LEU A 406 -27.27 -29.82 3.43
N ALA A 407 -26.43 -29.42 2.48
CA ALA A 407 -25.10 -28.88 2.74
C ALA A 407 -25.15 -27.58 3.54
N ALA A 408 -26.10 -26.68 3.23
CA ALA A 408 -26.26 -25.44 3.97
C ALA A 408 -26.72 -25.68 5.43
N ARG A 409 -27.58 -26.68 5.65
CA ARG A 409 -28.05 -27.06 6.99
C ARG A 409 -26.99 -27.80 7.80
N TYR A 410 -26.36 -28.82 7.23
CA TYR A 410 -25.55 -29.81 7.98
C TYR A 410 -24.06 -29.81 7.64
N GLY A 411 -23.62 -28.90 6.75
CA GLY A 411 -22.23 -28.80 6.33
C GLY A 411 -21.69 -30.12 5.78
N LEU A 412 -20.44 -30.45 6.14
CA LEU A 412 -19.78 -31.69 5.70
C LEU A 412 -20.40 -32.97 6.27
N GLN A 413 -21.27 -32.86 7.27
CA GLN A 413 -21.98 -34.02 7.84
C GLN A 413 -23.26 -34.36 7.06
N ALA A 414 -23.63 -33.55 6.07
CA ALA A 414 -24.81 -33.78 5.24
C ALA A 414 -24.75 -35.14 4.52
N GLU A 415 -25.80 -35.95 4.65
CA GLU A 415 -26.03 -37.11 3.79
C GLU A 415 -26.74 -36.65 2.51
N ILE A 416 -26.00 -36.61 1.42
CA ILE A 416 -26.47 -36.14 0.11
C ILE A 416 -26.67 -37.31 -0.85
N GLN A 417 -27.32 -37.05 -1.99
CA GLN A 417 -27.29 -37.98 -3.11
C GLN A 417 -26.09 -37.64 -4.00
N ASN A 418 -25.14 -38.56 -4.17
CA ASN A 418 -23.95 -38.35 -5.00
C ASN A 418 -24.35 -37.80 -6.38
N PRO A 419 -23.80 -36.65 -6.79
CA PRO A 419 -24.28 -35.94 -7.98
C PRO A 419 -23.98 -36.69 -9.28
N LEU A 420 -23.10 -37.68 -9.28
CA LEU A 420 -22.70 -38.45 -10.46
C LEU A 420 -23.37 -39.83 -10.53
N THR A 421 -23.72 -40.42 -9.39
CA THR A 421 -24.26 -41.79 -9.34
C THR A 421 -25.68 -41.89 -8.78
N GLY A 422 -26.18 -40.82 -8.15
CA GLY A 422 -27.48 -40.81 -7.46
C GLY A 422 -27.53 -41.57 -6.13
N LYS A 423 -26.46 -42.29 -5.76
CA LYS A 423 -26.39 -43.07 -4.51
C LYS A 423 -26.18 -42.18 -3.29
N PRO A 424 -26.70 -42.52 -2.09
CA PRO A 424 -26.39 -41.80 -0.86
C PRO A 424 -24.88 -41.73 -0.58
N VAL A 425 -24.38 -40.59 -0.13
CA VAL A 425 -23.00 -40.37 0.29
C VAL A 425 -22.93 -39.26 1.32
N ILE A 426 -22.03 -39.37 2.31
CA ILE A 426 -21.77 -38.28 3.24
C ILE A 426 -20.89 -37.25 2.54
N LEU A 427 -21.22 -35.97 2.67
CA LEU A 427 -20.53 -34.90 1.94
C LEU A 427 -19.03 -34.83 2.25
N ARG A 428 -18.61 -35.15 3.48
CA ARG A 428 -17.18 -35.31 3.84
C ARG A 428 -16.48 -36.42 3.06
N GLN A 429 -17.14 -37.55 2.82
CA GLN A 429 -16.60 -38.63 1.99
C GLN A 429 -16.53 -38.20 0.52
N PHE A 430 -17.51 -37.43 0.06
CA PHE A 430 -17.50 -36.85 -1.28
C PHE A 430 -16.38 -35.81 -1.46
N LEU A 431 -16.09 -34.99 -0.43
CA LEU A 431 -14.91 -34.10 -0.40
C LEU A 431 -13.62 -34.91 -0.52
N ASN A 432 -13.45 -35.94 0.30
CA ASN A 432 -12.25 -36.80 0.27
C ASN A 432 -12.04 -37.44 -1.12
N TRP A 433 -13.12 -37.95 -1.72
CA TRP A 433 -13.07 -38.46 -3.09
C TRP A 433 -12.69 -37.36 -4.09
N CYS A 434 -13.31 -36.18 -3.99
CA CYS A 434 -13.03 -35.05 -4.87
C CYS A 434 -11.56 -34.61 -4.80
N LEU A 435 -10.98 -34.52 -3.61
CA LEU A 435 -9.57 -34.20 -3.40
C LEU A 435 -8.67 -35.26 -4.06
N HIS A 436 -8.98 -36.54 -3.86
CA HIS A 436 -8.24 -37.64 -4.50
C HIS A 436 -8.23 -37.53 -6.04
N GLU A 437 -9.35 -37.16 -6.65
CA GLU A 437 -9.48 -37.01 -8.11
C GLU A 437 -8.70 -35.81 -8.69
N VAL A 438 -8.47 -34.76 -7.89
CA VAL A 438 -7.75 -33.55 -8.34
C VAL A 438 -6.28 -33.53 -7.91
N ASN A 439 -5.88 -34.31 -6.90
CA ASN A 439 -4.51 -34.34 -6.37
C ASN A 439 -3.43 -34.56 -7.43
N PRO A 440 -3.57 -35.48 -8.41
CA PRO A 440 -2.56 -35.65 -9.46
C PRO A 440 -2.37 -34.38 -10.31
N LEU A 441 -3.45 -33.63 -10.56
CA LEU A 441 -3.37 -32.36 -11.29
C LEU A 441 -2.82 -31.24 -10.39
N ALA A 442 -3.20 -31.22 -9.11
CA ALA A 442 -2.70 -30.25 -8.13
C ALA A 442 -1.18 -30.38 -7.95
N ASP A 443 -0.68 -31.61 -7.82
CA ASP A 443 0.75 -31.93 -7.74
C ASP A 443 1.50 -31.45 -9.00
N ALA A 444 0.99 -31.81 -10.18
CA ALA A 444 1.57 -31.39 -11.46
C ALA A 444 1.62 -29.86 -11.65
N LEU A 445 0.73 -29.12 -10.99
CA LEU A 445 0.66 -27.65 -11.05
C LEU A 445 1.31 -26.96 -9.83
N GLY A 446 1.88 -27.69 -8.88
CA GLY A 446 2.46 -27.13 -7.66
C GLY A 446 1.44 -26.50 -6.70
N MET A 447 0.19 -26.95 -6.75
CA MET A 447 -0.94 -26.45 -5.96
C MET A 447 -1.38 -27.42 -4.85
N LEU A 448 -0.62 -28.49 -4.58
CA LEU A 448 -1.03 -29.52 -3.63
C LEU A 448 -1.10 -28.99 -2.19
N GLU A 449 -0.15 -28.13 -1.78
CA GLU A 449 -0.12 -27.53 -0.44
C GLU A 449 -1.32 -26.61 -0.17
N ASP A 450 -1.86 -25.96 -1.21
CA ASP A 450 -3.04 -25.10 -1.08
C ASP A 450 -4.27 -25.86 -0.60
N LEU A 451 -4.34 -27.17 -0.87
CA LEU A 451 -5.50 -28.00 -0.53
C LEU A 451 -5.48 -28.51 0.92
N GLU A 452 -4.43 -28.24 1.69
CA GLU A 452 -4.27 -28.81 3.03
C GLU A 452 -5.44 -28.51 3.99
N PRO A 453 -5.98 -27.27 4.08
CA PRO A 453 -7.16 -27.01 4.89
C PRO A 453 -8.37 -27.87 4.53
N LEU A 454 -8.52 -28.23 3.25
CA LEU A 454 -9.59 -29.11 2.78
C LEU A 454 -9.29 -30.59 3.05
N ASN A 455 -8.01 -31.02 3.03
CA ASN A 455 -7.59 -32.35 3.48
C ASN A 455 -7.90 -32.53 4.97
N GLU A 456 -7.59 -31.54 5.81
CA GLU A 456 -7.93 -31.55 7.23
C GLU A 456 -9.45 -31.66 7.43
N MET A 457 -10.23 -30.90 6.66
CA MET A 457 -11.68 -30.99 6.67
C MET A 457 -12.17 -32.36 6.18
N ALA A 458 -11.55 -32.97 5.17
CA ALA A 458 -11.88 -34.34 4.78
C ALA A 458 -11.57 -35.35 5.91
N ALA A 459 -10.51 -35.12 6.68
CA ALA A 459 -10.08 -35.94 7.82
C ALA A 459 -10.90 -35.72 9.11
N GLY A 460 -11.76 -34.70 9.16
CA GLY A 460 -12.67 -34.47 10.30
C GLY A 460 -12.61 -33.08 10.92
N ALA A 461 -11.74 -32.19 10.44
CA ALA A 461 -11.67 -30.82 10.93
C ALA A 461 -13.00 -30.06 10.68
N PRO A 462 -13.35 -29.13 11.58
CA PRO A 462 -14.56 -28.32 11.46
C PRO A 462 -14.42 -27.23 10.39
N ASN A 463 -15.52 -26.90 9.71
CA ASN A 463 -15.58 -25.72 8.86
C ASN A 463 -15.70 -24.41 9.68
N THR A 464 -15.71 -23.26 9.01
CA THR A 464 -15.72 -21.94 9.70
C THR A 464 -16.98 -21.74 10.55
N ALA A 465 -18.15 -22.13 10.06
CA ALA A 465 -19.39 -22.08 10.83
C ALA A 465 -19.35 -22.95 12.09
N GLU A 466 -18.77 -24.15 12.02
CA GLU A 466 -18.59 -25.03 13.19
C GLU A 466 -17.61 -24.43 14.22
N LYS A 467 -16.50 -23.85 13.76
CA LYS A 467 -15.53 -23.14 14.62
C LYS A 467 -16.21 -21.96 15.33
N MET A 468 -16.97 -21.14 14.60
CA MET A 468 -17.72 -20.01 15.16
C MET A 468 -18.80 -20.47 16.16
N ARG A 469 -19.58 -21.51 15.83
CA ARG A 469 -20.58 -22.08 16.73
C ARG A 469 -19.96 -22.54 18.05
N THR A 470 -18.83 -23.24 17.97
CA THR A 470 -18.09 -23.72 19.15
C THR A 470 -17.61 -22.56 20.01
N ARG A 471 -17.03 -21.52 19.39
CA ARG A 471 -16.58 -20.30 20.08
C ARG A 471 -17.73 -19.57 20.79
N ILE A 472 -18.88 -19.43 20.13
CA ILE A 472 -20.05 -18.74 20.69
C ILE A 472 -20.65 -19.53 21.84
N LEU A 473 -20.95 -20.82 21.67
CA LEU A 473 -21.53 -21.65 22.73
C LEU A 473 -20.64 -21.70 23.97
N LYS A 474 -19.31 -21.70 23.79
CA LYS A 474 -18.36 -21.63 24.90
C LYS A 474 -18.45 -20.29 25.63
N ALA A 475 -18.56 -19.17 24.91
CA ALA A 475 -18.63 -17.83 25.49
C ALA A 475 -19.97 -17.53 26.17
N THR A 476 -21.06 -18.13 25.67
CA THR A 476 -22.42 -17.89 26.16
C THR A 476 -22.91 -18.96 27.15
N ASN A 477 -22.04 -19.86 27.61
CA ASN A 477 -22.38 -21.01 28.45
C ASN A 477 -23.57 -21.83 27.90
N GLY A 478 -23.58 -22.05 26.58
CA GLY A 478 -24.59 -22.83 25.88
C GLY A 478 -25.85 -22.05 25.46
N SER A 479 -25.97 -20.76 25.78
CA SER A 479 -27.07 -19.94 25.26
C SER A 479 -26.95 -19.75 23.74
N ARG A 480 -28.08 -19.86 23.03
CA ARG A 480 -28.17 -19.63 21.58
C ARG A 480 -28.45 -18.17 21.22
N GLU A 481 -28.81 -17.32 22.19
CA GLU A 481 -28.94 -15.89 21.95
C GLU A 481 -27.56 -15.24 22.10
N VAL A 482 -27.11 -14.52 21.08
CA VAL A 482 -25.75 -13.98 20.98
C VAL A 482 -25.75 -12.50 21.41
N PRO A 483 -25.07 -12.15 22.51
CA PRO A 483 -24.97 -10.76 22.96
C PRO A 483 -24.24 -9.86 21.96
N ILE A 484 -24.62 -8.58 21.89
CA ILE A 484 -23.99 -7.59 20.99
C ILE A 484 -22.50 -7.42 21.31
N GLU A 485 -22.13 -7.50 22.59
CA GLU A 485 -20.75 -7.45 23.08
C GLU A 485 -19.89 -8.53 22.44
N LEU A 486 -20.43 -9.76 22.33
CA LEU A 486 -19.73 -10.88 21.72
C LEU A 486 -19.63 -10.72 20.19
N LEU A 487 -20.64 -10.13 19.53
CA LEU A 487 -20.57 -9.81 18.10
C LEU A 487 -19.46 -8.77 17.82
N ARG A 488 -19.34 -7.75 18.68
CA ARG A 488 -18.27 -6.75 18.60
C ARG A 488 -16.90 -7.39 18.81
N GLU A 489 -16.78 -8.28 19.79
CA GLU A 489 -15.55 -9.05 20.05
C GLU A 489 -15.14 -9.86 18.81
N LEU A 490 -16.05 -10.60 18.19
CA LEU A 490 -15.79 -11.36 16.97
C LEU A 490 -15.34 -10.48 15.80
N ALA A 491 -15.95 -9.30 15.63
CA ALA A 491 -15.54 -8.34 14.59
C ALA A 491 -14.11 -7.82 14.84
N VAL A 492 -13.75 -7.53 16.09
CA VAL A 492 -12.39 -7.11 16.47
C VAL A 492 -11.37 -8.24 16.29
N GLU A 493 -11.73 -9.47 16.65
CA GLU A 493 -10.89 -10.66 16.42
C GLU A 493 -10.61 -10.84 14.92
N ARG A 494 -11.62 -10.61 14.07
CA ARG A 494 -11.47 -10.65 12.61
C ARG A 494 -10.55 -9.56 12.10
N GLU A 495 -10.75 -8.30 12.52
CA GLU A 495 -9.87 -7.17 12.17
C GLU A 495 -8.40 -7.48 12.50
N ALA A 496 -8.15 -8.02 13.70
CA ALA A 496 -6.82 -8.45 14.13
C ALA A 496 -6.28 -9.62 13.31
N SER A 497 -7.12 -10.56 12.86
CA SER A 497 -6.70 -11.63 11.96
C SER A 497 -6.32 -11.09 10.59
N VAL A 498 -7.09 -10.16 10.04
CA VAL A 498 -6.78 -9.54 8.75
C VAL A 498 -5.48 -8.74 8.81
N ALA A 499 -5.21 -8.04 9.91
CA ALA A 499 -3.89 -7.44 10.12
C ALA A 499 -2.75 -8.45 9.95
N ARG A 500 -2.86 -9.63 10.58
CA ARG A 500 -1.84 -10.69 10.46
C ARG A 500 -1.73 -11.23 9.04
N ASP A 501 -2.86 -11.42 8.37
CA ASP A 501 -2.88 -11.90 6.99
C ASP A 501 -2.21 -10.89 6.06
N VAL A 502 -2.47 -9.58 6.22
CA VAL A 502 -1.81 -8.52 5.45
C VAL A 502 -0.31 -8.48 5.71
N GLU A 503 0.13 -8.66 6.95
CA GLU A 503 1.56 -8.73 7.30
C GLU A 503 2.23 -9.93 6.60
N TYR A 504 1.60 -11.10 6.62
CA TYR A 504 2.06 -12.31 5.93
C TYR A 504 2.12 -12.13 4.41
N ILE A 505 1.06 -11.55 3.81
CA ILE A 505 1.02 -11.24 2.38
C ILE A 505 2.14 -10.26 2.02
N ALA A 506 2.32 -9.19 2.81
CA ALA A 506 3.39 -8.20 2.61
C ALA A 506 4.80 -8.81 2.73
N ALA A 507 4.96 -9.90 3.48
CA ALA A 507 6.23 -10.61 3.62
C ALA A 507 6.48 -11.65 2.50
N THR A 508 5.44 -12.20 1.88
CA THR A 508 5.56 -13.36 0.98
C THR A 508 5.14 -13.13 -0.46
N TYR A 509 4.53 -11.99 -0.80
CA TYR A 509 4.01 -11.77 -2.16
C TYR A 509 5.08 -11.87 -3.27
N SER A 510 6.35 -11.60 -2.95
CA SER A 510 7.46 -11.65 -3.92
C SER A 510 7.77 -13.06 -4.41
N THR A 511 7.38 -14.10 -3.66
CA THR A 511 7.57 -15.51 -4.06
C THR A 511 6.52 -15.97 -5.08
N GLN A 512 5.49 -15.15 -5.37
CA GLN A 512 4.43 -15.45 -6.33
C GLN A 512 4.82 -14.94 -7.73
N ALA A 513 5.55 -15.76 -8.50
CA ALA A 513 6.21 -15.32 -9.74
C ALA A 513 5.28 -14.63 -10.78
N ALA A 514 4.07 -15.16 -11.00
CA ALA A 514 3.17 -14.67 -12.05
C ALA A 514 2.44 -13.35 -11.72
N ASP A 515 2.22 -13.08 -10.43
CA ASP A 515 1.27 -12.07 -9.96
C ASP A 515 1.90 -11.04 -8.99
N SER A 516 3.19 -11.20 -8.68
CA SER A 516 3.93 -10.40 -7.69
C SER A 516 3.89 -8.90 -7.99
N SER A 517 3.91 -8.50 -9.26
CA SER A 517 3.89 -7.09 -9.66
C SER A 517 2.58 -6.38 -9.29
N LYS A 518 1.43 -7.02 -9.51
CA LYS A 518 0.12 -6.47 -9.14
C LYS A 518 0.00 -6.31 -7.62
N LEU A 519 0.42 -7.32 -6.87
CA LEU A 519 0.41 -7.28 -5.40
C LEU A 519 1.40 -6.24 -4.86
N ALA A 520 2.60 -6.13 -5.45
CA ALA A 520 3.59 -5.11 -5.10
C ALA A 520 3.01 -3.71 -5.29
N GLU A 521 2.39 -3.46 -6.45
CA GLU A 521 1.72 -2.19 -6.75
C GLU A 521 0.63 -1.88 -5.73
N PHE A 522 -0.24 -2.85 -5.43
CA PHE A 522 -1.33 -2.66 -4.45
C PHE A 522 -0.77 -2.31 -3.07
N ILE A 523 0.18 -3.12 -2.58
CA ILE A 523 0.80 -2.94 -1.26
C ILE A 523 1.49 -1.58 -1.19
N GLN A 524 2.19 -1.18 -2.25
CA GLN A 524 2.87 0.12 -2.30
C GLN A 524 1.85 1.27 -2.21
N ARG A 525 0.79 1.25 -3.03
CA ARG A 525 -0.25 2.29 -2.97
C ARG A 525 -0.97 2.32 -1.61
N ALA A 526 -1.26 1.15 -1.04
CA ALA A 526 -1.87 1.05 0.28
C ALA A 526 -0.95 1.60 1.39
N ARG A 527 0.36 1.31 1.33
CA ARG A 527 1.36 1.90 2.23
C ARG A 527 1.37 3.42 2.13
N ASP A 528 1.35 3.96 0.92
CA ASP A 528 1.38 5.40 0.68
C ASP A 528 0.11 6.08 1.21
N GLU A 529 -1.07 5.46 1.04
CA GLU A 529 -2.33 5.97 1.57
C GLU A 529 -2.35 5.96 3.11
N ILE A 530 -1.90 4.87 3.72
CA ILE A 530 -1.94 4.69 5.18
C ILE A 530 -0.81 5.43 5.90
N ARG A 531 0.24 5.82 5.17
CA ARG A 531 1.34 6.63 5.70
C ARG A 531 0.87 7.99 6.23
N ALA A 532 -0.20 8.55 5.67
CA ALA A 532 -0.81 9.80 6.16
C ALA A 532 -1.67 9.61 7.42
N ASP A 533 -1.98 8.36 7.81
CA ASP A 533 -2.81 8.04 8.97
C ASP A 533 -2.03 7.19 10.00
N PRO A 534 -1.37 7.80 11.00
CA PRO A 534 -0.64 7.09 12.05
C PRO A 534 -1.57 6.30 12.99
N THR A 535 -2.89 6.44 12.88
CA THR A 535 -3.86 5.72 13.70
C THR A 535 -4.52 4.53 12.99
N ALA A 536 -4.24 4.32 11.71
CA ALA A 536 -4.80 3.20 10.95
C ALA A 536 -4.53 1.84 11.64
N PRO A 537 -5.57 1.01 11.87
CA PRO A 537 -5.44 -0.24 12.61
C PRO A 537 -4.63 -1.30 11.86
N ILE A 538 -4.65 -1.30 10.52
CA ILE A 538 -3.96 -2.28 9.69
C ILE A 538 -2.85 -1.62 8.89
N ARG A 539 -1.62 -2.14 9.04
CA ARG A 539 -0.44 -1.71 8.30
C ARG A 539 -0.13 -2.70 7.19
N PHE A 540 0.26 -2.18 6.02
CA PHE A 540 0.58 -2.98 4.84
C PHE A 540 2.08 -3.32 4.80
N ARG A 541 2.66 -3.66 5.95
CA ARG A 541 4.09 -3.90 6.13
C ARG A 541 4.28 -5.27 6.78
N PRO A 542 5.41 -5.96 6.53
CA PRO A 542 5.73 -7.18 7.29
C PRO A 542 5.81 -6.87 8.79
N ARG A 543 5.45 -7.84 9.66
CA ARG A 543 5.59 -7.70 11.12
C ARG A 543 7.03 -7.34 11.50
N PRO A 544 7.25 -6.49 12.52
CA PRO A 544 8.55 -6.33 13.17
C PRO A 544 9.13 -7.65 13.68
N GLU A 545 8.28 -8.52 14.23
CA GLU A 545 8.65 -9.82 14.82
C GLU A 545 8.69 -10.96 13.79
N ALA A 546 8.21 -10.71 12.58
CA ALA A 546 8.43 -11.54 11.39
C ALA A 546 9.29 -10.79 10.35
N VAL A 547 10.10 -9.83 10.81
CA VAL A 547 11.45 -9.74 10.27
C VAL A 547 12.02 -11.09 10.66
N VAL A 548 11.97 -12.05 9.73
CA VAL A 548 13.07 -13.02 9.65
C VAL A 548 14.28 -12.15 9.87
N GLU A 549 14.96 -12.25 11.02
CA GLU A 549 16.25 -11.60 11.19
C GLU A 549 16.99 -12.01 9.94
N VAL A 550 17.09 -11.08 8.98
CA VAL A 550 17.77 -11.35 7.73
C VAL A 550 19.16 -11.65 8.25
N SER A 551 19.51 -12.93 8.24
CA SER A 551 20.76 -13.38 8.83
C SER A 551 21.82 -12.85 7.89
N HIS A 552 22.29 -11.64 8.18
CA HIS A 552 23.41 -11.07 7.48
C HIS A 552 24.64 -11.88 7.89
N PRO A 553 25.53 -12.23 6.94
CA PRO A 553 26.71 -13.02 7.25
C PRO A 553 27.63 -12.32 8.27
N ASP A 554 27.61 -10.99 8.31
CA ASP A 554 28.34 -10.16 9.25
C ASP A 554 27.66 -8.79 9.46
N LYS A 555 28.20 -8.01 10.40
CA LYS A 555 27.69 -6.68 10.76
C LYS A 555 27.82 -5.66 9.62
N THR A 556 28.87 -5.75 8.83
CA THR A 556 29.10 -4.86 7.68
C THR A 556 27.99 -5.03 6.66
N SER A 557 27.64 -6.28 6.34
CA SER A 557 26.61 -6.64 5.37
C SER A 557 25.21 -6.19 5.81
N GLU A 558 24.92 -6.21 7.11
CA GLU A 558 23.69 -5.66 7.68
C GLU A 558 23.60 -4.14 7.48
N ILE A 559 24.66 -3.42 7.83
CA ILE A 559 24.70 -1.96 7.70
C ILE A 559 24.62 -1.55 6.23
N VAL A 560 25.34 -2.25 5.34
CA VAL A 560 25.27 -2.01 3.89
C VAL A 560 23.87 -2.24 3.36
N ALA A 561 23.18 -3.31 3.78
CA ALA A 561 21.80 -3.57 3.34
C ALA A 561 20.84 -2.44 3.75
N LEU A 562 20.92 -1.98 5.01
CA LEU A 562 20.11 -0.86 5.50
C LEU A 562 20.46 0.45 4.78
N ALA A 563 21.75 0.71 4.53
CA ALA A 563 22.20 1.87 3.76
C ALA A 563 21.64 1.83 2.33
N GLN A 564 21.64 0.67 1.67
CA GLN A 564 21.04 0.51 0.35
C GLN A 564 19.53 0.80 0.36
N GLU A 565 18.78 0.38 1.38
CA GLU A 565 17.36 0.73 1.51
C GLU A 565 17.13 2.23 1.64
N LEU A 566 17.94 2.90 2.47
CA LEU A 566 17.89 4.35 2.64
C LEU A 566 18.27 5.10 1.35
N ILE A 567 19.29 4.65 0.61
CA ILE A 567 19.73 5.26 -0.65
C ILE A 567 18.63 5.15 -1.72
N ARG A 568 17.88 4.05 -1.76
CA ARG A 568 16.73 3.88 -2.68
C ARG A 568 15.58 4.86 -2.46
N ILE A 569 15.59 5.62 -1.36
CA ILE A 569 14.63 6.69 -1.09
C ILE A 569 15.26 8.02 -1.58
N PRO A 570 14.80 8.60 -2.69
CA PRO A 570 15.38 9.82 -3.26
C PRO A 570 14.93 11.09 -2.51
N SER A 571 15.40 11.25 -1.28
CA SER A 571 15.10 12.32 -0.33
C SER A 571 15.79 13.66 -0.67
N VAL A 572 15.52 14.22 -1.86
CA VAL A 572 16.22 15.40 -2.39
C VAL A 572 15.72 16.73 -1.82
N THR A 573 16.61 17.60 -1.36
CA THR A 573 16.29 18.94 -0.77
C THR A 573 17.04 20.10 -1.40
N ALA A 574 18.36 19.99 -1.63
CA ALA A 574 19.17 21.03 -2.26
C ALA A 574 19.03 21.05 -3.79
N SER A 575 17.82 21.32 -4.26
CA SER A 575 17.45 21.37 -5.68
C SER A 575 16.34 22.40 -5.93
N PRO A 576 16.25 23.00 -7.12
CA PRO A 576 15.09 23.80 -7.51
C PRO A 576 13.76 23.06 -7.36
N GLN A 577 13.77 21.72 -7.44
CA GLN A 577 12.61 20.87 -7.25
C GLN A 577 12.83 19.85 -6.14
N GLU A 578 12.60 20.27 -4.89
CA GLU A 578 12.67 19.40 -3.71
C GLU A 578 11.68 18.23 -3.79
N ARG A 579 12.10 17.07 -3.28
CA ARG A 579 11.28 15.85 -3.19
C ARG A 579 10.79 15.64 -1.76
N LEU A 580 10.05 16.61 -1.23
CA LEU A 580 9.58 16.60 0.17
C LEU A 580 8.84 15.30 0.53
N GLY A 581 8.03 14.73 -0.39
CA GLY A 581 7.37 13.44 -0.17
C GLY A 581 8.34 12.29 0.16
N GLU A 582 9.52 12.29 -0.47
CA GLU A 582 10.60 11.32 -0.29
C GLU A 582 11.46 11.62 0.94
N VAL A 583 11.67 12.90 1.27
CA VAL A 583 12.30 13.32 2.55
C VAL A 583 11.47 12.81 3.72
N HIS A 584 10.15 13.03 3.69
CA HIS A 584 9.22 12.46 4.66
C HIS A 584 9.21 10.92 4.63
N ARG A 585 9.58 10.29 3.51
CA ARG A 585 9.57 8.82 3.35
C ARG A 585 10.76 8.22 4.06
N ALA A 586 11.92 8.83 3.89
CA ALA A 586 13.13 8.50 4.63
C ALA A 586 12.90 8.68 6.14
N ALA A 587 12.32 9.81 6.56
CA ALA A 587 11.99 10.04 7.96
C ALA A 587 11.03 8.97 8.53
N THR A 588 9.96 8.65 7.81
CA THR A 588 9.00 7.62 8.23
C THR A 588 9.67 6.24 8.31
N PHE A 589 10.49 5.89 7.33
CA PHE A 589 11.25 4.64 7.32
C PHE A 589 12.16 4.53 8.56
N ILE A 590 12.89 5.60 8.89
CA ILE A 590 13.76 5.67 10.07
C ILE A 590 12.95 5.59 11.36
N PHE A 591 11.86 6.36 11.47
CA PHE A 591 10.95 6.34 12.61
C PHE A 591 10.42 4.93 12.89
N ASP A 592 9.92 4.26 11.85
CA ASP A 592 9.38 2.91 11.96
C ASP A 592 10.49 1.91 12.28
N TYR A 593 11.68 2.01 11.67
CA TYR A 593 12.83 1.15 12.00
C TYR A 593 13.16 1.23 13.50
N LEU A 594 13.32 2.44 14.04
CA LEU A 594 13.69 2.65 15.44
C LEU A 594 12.60 2.16 16.39
N ARG A 595 11.34 2.55 16.13
CA ARG A 595 10.19 2.19 16.97
C ARG A 595 9.94 0.68 16.97
N ASN A 596 10.03 0.03 15.81
CA ASN A 596 9.84 -1.42 15.67
C ASN A 596 10.89 -2.24 16.42
N HIS A 597 12.08 -1.69 16.62
CA HIS A 597 13.12 -2.32 17.43
C HIS A 597 13.02 -1.98 18.92
N GLY A 598 12.07 -1.15 19.34
CA GLY A 598 11.79 -0.83 20.75
C GLY A 598 12.50 0.42 21.29
N LEU A 599 13.08 1.26 20.44
CA LEU A 599 13.69 2.53 20.86
C LEU A 599 12.61 3.60 21.15
N GLY A 600 12.95 4.54 22.04
CA GLY A 600 12.15 5.76 22.23
C GLY A 600 12.35 6.70 21.05
N VAL A 601 11.25 7.18 20.45
CA VAL A 601 11.32 8.03 19.26
C VAL A 601 10.32 9.19 19.37
N ARG A 602 10.82 10.41 19.25
CA ARG A 602 10.03 11.64 19.09
C ARG A 602 10.14 12.11 17.63
N PHE A 603 8.98 12.20 16.97
CA PHE A 603 8.90 12.52 15.54
C PHE A 603 8.32 13.91 15.31
N TYR A 604 9.10 14.79 14.70
CA TYR A 604 8.71 16.15 14.35
C TYR A 604 8.33 16.20 12.87
N ASN A 605 7.03 16.10 12.55
CA ASN A 605 6.54 15.98 11.17
C ASN A 605 5.51 17.05 10.76
N GLN A 606 5.31 18.07 11.60
CA GLN A 606 4.28 19.09 11.40
C GLN A 606 4.74 20.26 10.51
N ASN A 607 6.02 20.32 10.16
CA ASN A 607 6.62 21.36 9.34
C ASN A 607 7.02 20.83 7.95
N LYS A 608 7.53 21.73 7.10
CA LYS A 608 7.98 21.41 5.75
C LYS A 608 8.97 20.23 5.73
N TYR A 609 9.98 20.27 6.62
CA TYR A 609 10.96 19.20 6.78
C TYR A 609 10.72 18.44 8.08
N PRO A 610 10.91 17.11 8.08
CA PRO A 610 10.82 16.29 9.27
C PRO A 610 12.14 16.20 10.03
N ALA A 611 12.06 15.95 11.33
CA ALA A 611 13.20 15.55 12.17
C ALA A 611 12.81 14.45 13.17
N ILE A 612 13.80 13.69 13.63
CA ILE A 612 13.62 12.55 14.53
C ILE A 612 14.63 12.66 15.66
N LEU A 613 14.15 12.65 16.91
CA LEU A 613 14.97 12.42 18.09
C LEU A 613 14.72 11.00 18.58
N ALA A 614 15.78 10.22 18.74
CA ALA A 614 15.72 8.84 19.20
C ALA A 614 16.64 8.64 20.41
N GLY A 615 16.18 7.83 21.37
CA GLY A 615 16.93 7.50 22.57
C GLY A 615 16.62 6.08 23.04
N PHE A 616 17.44 5.59 23.96
CA PHE A 616 17.13 4.35 24.65
C PHE A 616 15.96 4.56 25.63
N PRO A 617 15.25 3.50 26.05
CA PRO A 617 14.22 3.59 27.08
C PRO A 617 14.73 4.37 28.31
N ASP A 618 13.94 5.35 28.75
CA ASP A 618 14.25 6.27 29.87
C ASP A 618 15.52 7.13 29.70
N ASN A 619 16.11 7.18 28.51
CA ASN A 619 17.34 7.91 28.21
C ASN A 619 17.21 8.73 26.91
N MET A 620 16.13 9.50 26.82
CA MET A 620 15.91 10.45 25.72
C MET A 620 16.80 11.70 25.83
N HIS A 621 17.19 12.07 27.05
CA HIS A 621 18.04 13.23 27.35
C HIS A 621 19.42 12.74 27.75
N ALA A 622 20.38 12.86 26.83
CA ALA A 622 21.71 12.30 26.98
C ALA A 622 22.77 13.40 26.86
N PRO A 623 23.84 13.38 27.66
CA PRO A 623 24.94 14.34 27.53
C PRO A 623 25.63 14.26 26.15
N VAL A 624 25.56 13.12 25.46
CA VAL A 624 26.12 12.95 24.12
C VAL A 624 25.00 12.77 23.10
N MET A 625 24.99 13.62 22.07
CA MET A 625 24.07 13.52 20.94
C MET A 625 24.81 13.16 19.66
N LEU A 626 24.47 12.02 19.07
CA LEU A 626 24.80 11.73 17.68
C LEU A 626 23.86 12.54 16.79
N CYS A 627 24.39 13.12 15.73
CA CYS A 627 23.63 13.94 14.80
C CYS A 627 23.90 13.49 13.36
N GLY A 628 22.89 13.54 12.50
CA GLY A 628 23.05 13.29 11.08
C GLY A 628 21.83 13.69 10.27
N HIS A 629 21.89 13.46 8.97
CA HIS A 629 20.82 13.83 8.07
C HIS A 629 20.44 12.69 7.12
N PHE A 630 19.21 12.76 6.60
CA PHE A 630 18.67 11.78 5.65
C PHE A 630 18.20 12.40 4.34
N ASP A 631 18.26 13.73 4.21
CA ASP A 631 18.15 14.39 2.91
C ASP A 631 19.46 14.31 2.12
N VAL A 632 19.37 14.49 0.81
CA VAL A 632 20.51 14.43 -0.12
C VAL A 632 20.39 15.53 -1.17
N VAL A 633 21.51 15.90 -1.78
CA VAL A 633 21.47 16.78 -2.97
C VAL A 633 20.91 16.07 -4.21
N GLU A 634 20.64 16.84 -5.26
CA GLU A 634 20.17 16.32 -6.56
C GLU A 634 21.12 15.24 -7.11
N PRO A 635 20.60 14.16 -7.72
CA PRO A 635 21.46 13.18 -8.34
C PRO A 635 22.18 13.75 -9.57
N GLU A 636 23.39 13.26 -9.83
CA GLU A 636 24.14 13.54 -11.06
C GLU A 636 24.74 12.21 -11.59
N PRO A 637 24.60 11.85 -12.88
CA PRO A 637 23.87 12.56 -13.92
C PRO A 637 22.35 12.35 -13.87
N ASP A 638 21.88 11.29 -13.21
CA ASP A 638 20.46 10.89 -13.23
C ASP A 638 20.07 9.99 -12.04
N GLU A 639 18.81 9.55 -12.04
CA GLU A 639 18.19 8.70 -11.00
C GLU A 639 18.92 7.37 -10.73
N SER A 640 19.87 6.94 -11.58
CA SER A 640 20.65 5.72 -11.35
C SER A 640 21.40 5.74 -10.02
N GLN A 641 21.74 6.92 -9.48
CA GLN A 641 22.36 7.05 -8.17
C GLN A 641 21.45 6.59 -7.01
N PHE A 642 20.15 6.41 -7.22
CA PHE A 642 19.23 5.82 -6.24
C PHE A 642 19.05 4.30 -6.41
N ASN A 643 19.81 3.67 -7.32
CA ASN A 643 19.93 2.23 -7.45
C ASN A 643 21.30 1.79 -6.90
N PRO A 644 21.45 1.61 -5.58
CA PRO A 644 22.76 1.45 -4.99
C PRO A 644 23.38 0.09 -5.36
N VAL A 645 24.66 0.12 -5.73
CA VAL A 645 25.43 -1.04 -6.19
C VAL A 645 26.62 -1.26 -5.28
N VAL A 646 26.86 -2.50 -4.88
CA VAL A 646 28.14 -2.89 -4.26
C VAL A 646 29.07 -3.36 -5.36
N GLU A 647 30.20 -2.66 -5.54
CA GLU A 647 31.21 -3.02 -6.52
C GLU A 647 32.60 -2.94 -5.85
N GLY A 648 33.23 -4.11 -5.69
CA GLY A 648 34.47 -4.23 -4.93
C GLY A 648 34.28 -3.81 -3.47
N ASP A 649 35.17 -2.94 -2.99
CA ASP A 649 35.17 -2.41 -1.62
C ASP A 649 34.25 -1.19 -1.44
N TYR A 650 33.41 -0.88 -2.44
CA TYR A 650 32.61 0.34 -2.44
C TYR A 650 31.11 0.09 -2.58
N LEU A 651 30.33 0.85 -1.80
CA LEU A 651 28.90 1.01 -1.97
C LEU A 651 28.64 2.31 -2.73
N TRP A 652 28.10 2.21 -3.94
CA TRP A 652 27.81 3.32 -4.84
C TRP A 652 26.37 3.80 -4.67
N GLY A 653 26.17 5.12 -4.73
CA GLY A 653 24.84 5.73 -4.73
C GLY A 653 24.80 7.11 -4.06
N ARG A 654 23.77 7.89 -4.35
CA ARG A 654 23.57 9.23 -3.75
C ARG A 654 23.23 9.09 -2.27
N GLY A 655 24.03 9.75 -1.44
CA GLY A 655 23.99 9.65 0.01
C GLY A 655 24.74 8.45 0.58
N ALA A 656 25.43 7.64 -0.23
CA ALA A 656 26.28 6.57 0.28
C ALA A 656 27.42 7.13 1.13
N ALA A 657 28.06 8.20 0.67
CA ALA A 657 29.10 8.91 1.42
C ALA A 657 28.50 9.95 2.36
N ASP A 658 27.39 10.59 1.98
CA ASP A 658 26.86 11.80 2.63
C ASP A 658 25.33 11.73 2.88
N MET A 659 24.86 11.14 3.98
CA MET A 659 25.60 10.37 4.98
C MET A 659 24.86 9.08 5.39
N LYS A 660 24.03 8.53 4.49
CA LYS A 660 23.08 7.44 4.79
C LYS A 660 23.75 6.15 5.28
N THR A 661 25.01 5.90 4.94
CA THR A 661 25.74 4.73 5.47
C THR A 661 26.14 4.91 6.94
N VAL A 662 26.54 6.12 7.35
CA VAL A 662 26.79 6.42 8.77
C VAL A 662 25.47 6.42 9.54
N LEU A 663 24.40 6.97 8.95
CA LEU A 663 23.05 6.89 9.51
C LEU A 663 22.63 5.44 9.74
N ALA A 664 22.78 4.56 8.74
CA ALA A 664 22.50 3.13 8.86
C ALA A 664 23.30 2.48 10.00
N THR A 665 24.57 2.89 10.16
CA THR A 665 25.43 2.42 11.25
C THR A 665 24.89 2.81 12.62
N TYR A 666 24.42 4.05 12.79
CA TYR A 666 23.77 4.49 14.03
C TYR A 666 22.51 3.69 14.35
N LEU A 667 21.64 3.48 13.37
CA LEU A 667 20.40 2.72 13.54
C LEU A 667 20.67 1.26 13.97
N VAL A 668 21.60 0.59 13.28
CA VAL A 668 21.99 -0.79 13.61
C VAL A 668 22.66 -0.86 14.98
N TRP A 669 23.54 0.09 15.30
CA TRP A 669 24.21 0.16 16.61
C TRP A 669 23.22 0.34 17.76
N MET A 670 22.29 1.31 17.67
CA MET A 670 21.28 1.52 18.71
C MET A 670 20.40 0.28 18.90
N LYS A 671 19.97 -0.36 17.80
CA LYS A 671 19.24 -1.64 17.84
C LYS A 671 20.04 -2.72 18.57
N ASP A 672 21.31 -2.91 18.22
CA ASP A 672 22.15 -3.96 18.81
C ASP A 672 22.41 -3.70 20.30
N VAL A 673 22.63 -2.45 20.70
CA VAL A 673 22.77 -2.07 22.12
C VAL A 673 21.47 -2.37 22.88
N LEU A 674 20.32 -2.00 22.32
CA LEU A 674 19.02 -2.29 22.94
C LEU A 674 18.80 -3.80 23.13
N LYS A 675 19.17 -4.63 22.14
CA LYS A 675 19.05 -6.09 22.21
C LYS A 675 19.93 -6.73 23.29
N ARG A 676 21.05 -6.11 23.69
CA ARG A 676 21.97 -6.65 24.70
C ARG A 676 21.42 -6.55 26.13
N GLY A 677 20.39 -5.73 26.39
CA GLY A 677 19.78 -5.54 27.70
C GLY A 677 20.30 -4.32 28.47
N ALA A 678 19.93 -4.21 29.75
CA ALA A 678 20.10 -3.03 30.62
C ALA A 678 21.53 -2.41 30.64
N ASP A 679 21.64 -1.17 31.14
CA ASP A 679 22.81 -0.29 31.11
C ASP A 679 23.05 0.41 29.75
N PHE A 680 22.01 1.08 29.26
CA PHE A 680 22.10 1.86 28.03
C PHE A 680 23.11 3.02 28.16
N PRO A 681 23.98 3.24 27.16
CA PRO A 681 24.91 4.35 27.19
C PRO A 681 24.14 5.67 27.16
N PRO A 682 24.65 6.73 27.83
CA PRO A 682 24.06 8.07 27.84
C PRO A 682 24.30 8.78 26.49
N ILE A 683 23.72 8.22 25.42
CA ILE A 683 23.76 8.69 24.03
C ILE A 683 22.33 8.72 23.46
N ASN A 684 21.96 9.83 22.80
CA ASN A 684 20.78 9.91 21.94
C ASN A 684 21.17 10.26 20.48
N LEU A 685 20.19 10.24 19.58
CA LEU A 685 20.37 10.44 18.14
C LEU A 685 19.36 11.46 17.61
N LEU A 686 19.85 12.53 16.99
CA LEU A 686 19.06 13.52 16.27
C LEU A 686 19.30 13.39 14.76
N LEU A 687 18.23 13.17 13.99
CA LEU A 687 18.27 13.09 12.54
C LEU A 687 17.38 14.16 11.90
N VAL A 688 17.91 14.90 10.93
CA VAL A 688 17.22 16.00 10.26
C VAL A 688 17.09 15.77 8.76
N GLY A 689 16.07 16.36 8.15
CA GLY A 689 15.75 16.20 6.73
C GLY A 689 16.00 17.44 5.88
N ASN A 690 16.87 18.35 6.31
CA ASN A 690 17.17 19.59 5.60
C ASN A 690 18.60 20.12 5.83
N GLU A 691 19.56 19.23 6.06
CA GLU A 691 20.97 19.61 6.28
C GLU A 691 21.56 20.26 5.05
N GLU A 692 21.31 19.67 3.87
CA GLU A 692 21.89 20.11 2.59
C GLU A 692 21.40 21.50 2.17
N ASN A 693 20.27 21.94 2.74
CA ASN A 693 19.70 23.29 2.57
C ASN A 693 20.24 24.31 3.60
N GLY A 694 21.15 23.89 4.47
CA GLY A 694 21.77 24.72 5.50
C GLY A 694 20.95 24.86 6.79
N GLU A 695 19.88 24.08 6.97
CA GLU A 695 19.10 23.99 8.22
C GLU A 695 18.46 25.30 8.71
N SER A 696 18.26 26.28 7.81
CA SER A 696 17.67 27.59 8.13
C SER A 696 16.14 27.54 8.30
N GLU A 697 15.49 26.55 7.71
CA GLU A 697 14.04 26.31 7.85
C GLU A 697 13.72 25.45 9.08
N PRO A 698 12.48 25.53 9.61
CA PRO A 698 12.08 24.82 10.82
C PRO A 698 12.39 23.31 10.78
N MET A 699 12.67 22.77 11.98
CA MET A 699 13.04 21.37 12.23
C MET A 699 14.43 20.95 11.73
N GLY A 700 15.30 21.89 11.34
CA GLY A 700 16.75 21.64 11.34
C GLY A 700 17.31 21.49 12.76
N THR A 701 18.57 21.08 12.89
CA THR A 701 19.28 20.87 14.17
C THR A 701 19.14 22.03 15.15
N PRO A 702 19.38 23.31 14.77
CA PRO A 702 19.28 24.42 15.72
C PRO A 702 17.85 24.66 16.21
N HIS A 703 16.85 24.28 15.41
CA HIS A 703 15.44 24.40 15.77
C HIS A 703 15.04 23.35 16.78
N VAL A 704 15.44 22.10 16.57
CA VAL A 704 15.14 21.00 17.49
C VAL A 704 15.86 21.21 18.81
N LEU A 705 17.14 21.61 18.80
CA LEU A 705 17.88 21.94 20.03
C LEU A 705 17.21 23.07 20.82
N ARG A 706 16.76 24.13 20.14
CA ARG A 706 16.02 25.21 20.80
C ARG A 706 14.72 24.72 21.43
N LEU A 707 13.94 23.91 20.72
CA LEU A 707 12.70 23.35 21.25
C LEU A 707 12.94 22.49 22.49
N LEU A 708 13.96 21.63 22.46
CA LEU A 708 14.33 20.80 23.61
C LEU A 708 14.75 21.66 24.82
N GLN A 709 15.49 22.73 24.58
CA GLN A 709 15.87 23.64 25.65
C GLN A 709 14.67 24.42 26.21
N GLU A 710 13.77 24.90 25.35
CA GLU A 710 12.59 25.68 25.76
C GLU A 710 11.52 24.84 26.46
N GLU A 711 11.28 23.61 26.00
CA GLU A 711 10.23 22.74 26.54
C GLU A 711 10.70 21.90 27.74
N GLU A 712 11.96 21.45 27.72
CA GLU A 712 12.46 20.41 28.62
C GLU A 712 13.73 20.83 29.37
N GLY A 713 14.32 21.99 29.04
CA GLY A 713 15.58 22.46 29.65
C GLY A 713 16.77 21.57 29.33
N TYR A 714 16.75 20.91 28.16
CA TYR A 714 17.76 19.94 27.74
C TYR A 714 18.62 20.46 26.58
N GLU A 715 19.95 20.37 26.77
CA GLU A 715 20.99 20.58 25.77
C GLU A 715 22.07 19.50 25.91
N PRO A 716 22.65 18.96 24.81
CA PRO A 716 23.76 18.02 24.90
C PRO A 716 25.08 18.71 25.28
N ASP A 717 25.91 18.04 26.08
CA ASP A 717 27.27 18.46 26.44
C ASP A 717 28.30 18.20 25.33
N LEU A 718 28.00 17.27 24.42
CA LEU A 718 28.78 17.00 23.22
C LEU A 718 27.84 16.59 22.08
N LEU A 719 27.95 17.27 20.93
CA LEU A 719 27.24 16.89 19.70
C LEU A 719 28.24 16.37 18.67
N ILE A 720 28.01 15.15 18.17
CA ILE A 720 28.85 14.48 17.18
C ILE A 720 28.06 14.38 15.86
N ALA A 721 28.45 15.15 14.85
CA ALA A 721 27.90 15.04 13.51
C ALA A 721 28.56 13.90 12.74
N GLY A 722 27.76 12.96 12.24
CA GLY A 722 28.20 11.74 11.57
C GLY A 722 28.67 11.89 10.12
N GLU A 723 29.06 13.10 9.70
CA GLU A 723 29.54 13.32 8.34
C GLU A 723 30.83 12.56 8.07
N ARG A 724 31.07 12.21 6.80
CA ARG A 724 32.30 11.52 6.39
C ARG A 724 33.55 12.30 6.86
N THR A 725 34.53 11.57 7.39
CA THR A 725 35.83 12.15 7.79
C THR A 725 37.03 11.45 7.18
N GLY A 726 36.86 10.27 6.57
CA GLY A 726 37.83 9.73 5.61
C GLY A 726 37.52 10.26 4.22
N GLU A 727 38.48 10.99 3.62
CA GLU A 727 38.26 11.73 2.38
C GLU A 727 39.13 11.24 1.21
N GLN A 728 40.13 10.40 1.45
CA GLN A 728 40.99 9.77 0.43
C GLN A 728 40.35 8.51 -0.17
N GLY A 729 39.35 7.95 0.50
CA GLY A 729 38.52 6.85 0.01
C GLY A 729 39.02 5.45 0.33
N ASN A 730 40.11 5.33 1.09
CA ASN A 730 40.71 4.04 1.48
C ASN A 730 41.11 4.01 2.96
N GLU A 731 40.78 5.05 3.73
CA GLU A 731 41.07 5.11 5.14
C GLU A 731 40.15 4.17 5.92
N ILE A 732 40.73 3.40 6.82
CA ILE A 732 40.01 2.57 7.78
C ILE A 732 39.43 3.44 8.91
N TRP A 733 40.15 4.50 9.29
CA TRP A 733 39.81 5.43 10.35
C TRP A 733 39.68 6.84 9.79
N GLY A 734 38.52 7.46 9.96
CA GLY A 734 38.34 8.89 9.71
C GLY A 734 38.96 9.75 10.81
N GLU A 735 39.26 11.01 10.51
CA GLU A 735 39.74 11.96 11.51
C GLU A 735 38.62 12.37 12.47
N ILE A 736 38.93 12.55 13.76
CA ILE A 736 38.00 13.19 14.70
C ILE A 736 38.19 14.70 14.56
N CYS A 737 37.29 15.34 13.83
CA CYS A 737 37.38 16.76 13.53
C CYS A 737 36.80 17.59 14.69
N THR A 738 37.67 18.10 15.55
CA THR A 738 37.30 18.93 16.72
C THR A 738 37.09 20.41 16.39
N GLN A 739 37.39 20.82 15.16
CA GLN A 739 37.18 22.18 14.67
C GLN A 739 36.43 22.13 13.34
N ASN A 740 35.46 23.01 13.17
CA ASN A 740 34.68 23.16 11.95
C ASN A 740 34.55 24.62 11.56
N ARG A 741 34.60 24.92 10.26
CA ARG A 741 34.33 26.27 9.76
C ARG A 741 32.86 26.64 9.90
N GLY A 742 32.60 27.92 10.10
CA GLY A 742 31.26 28.49 10.05
C GLY A 742 30.80 28.76 8.62
N VAL A 743 29.70 29.49 8.49
CA VAL A 743 29.20 29.98 7.21
C VAL A 743 28.52 31.33 7.38
N MET A 744 28.78 32.25 6.45
CA MET A 744 28.05 33.48 6.31
C MET A 744 27.77 33.72 4.82
N ARG A 745 26.50 33.95 4.48
CA ARG A 745 26.10 34.33 3.11
C ARG A 745 25.30 35.62 3.19
N PHE A 746 25.57 36.52 2.26
CA PHE A 746 24.87 37.79 2.20
C PHE A 746 24.91 38.39 0.79
N ASP A 747 23.88 39.17 0.49
CA ASP A 747 23.76 39.96 -0.73
C ASP A 747 23.96 41.44 -0.43
N LEU A 748 24.64 42.12 -1.35
CA LEU A 748 24.79 43.56 -1.37
C LEU A 748 24.00 44.12 -2.55
N ILE A 749 22.94 44.86 -2.25
CA ILE A 749 21.95 45.33 -3.22
C ILE A 749 22.11 46.84 -3.42
N LEU A 750 22.45 47.23 -4.64
CA LEU A 750 22.60 48.62 -5.05
C LEU A 750 21.38 49.04 -5.87
N ARG A 751 20.86 50.24 -5.59
CA ARG A 751 19.76 50.86 -6.34
C ARG A 751 20.30 51.91 -7.31
N GLY A 752 19.79 51.90 -8.54
CA GLY A 752 20.09 52.89 -9.58
C GLY A 752 18.82 53.36 -10.29
N LYS A 753 18.97 53.90 -11.50
CA LYS A 753 17.85 54.37 -12.32
C LYS A 753 18.05 53.96 -13.78
N ARG A 754 16.97 53.50 -14.42
CA ARG A 754 16.95 53.28 -15.88
C ARG A 754 16.98 54.61 -16.63
N ALA A 755 17.98 54.79 -17.46
CA ALA A 755 18.15 55.94 -18.35
C ALA A 755 18.82 55.51 -19.66
N HIS A 756 18.72 56.34 -20.69
CA HIS A 756 19.43 56.09 -21.95
C HIS A 756 20.94 56.29 -21.73
N SER A 757 21.77 55.28 -22.02
CA SER A 757 23.21 55.30 -21.70
C SER A 757 24.00 56.44 -22.38
N GLY A 758 23.46 56.99 -23.48
CA GLY A 758 24.02 58.15 -24.20
C GLY A 758 23.60 59.55 -23.70
N THR A 759 22.82 59.66 -22.62
CA THR A 759 22.36 60.96 -22.08
C THR A 759 23.11 61.32 -20.79
N GLY A 760 23.64 62.55 -20.69
CA GLY A 760 24.48 63.02 -19.57
C GLY A 760 23.81 63.12 -18.18
N GLY A 761 22.64 62.51 -18.01
CA GLY A 761 21.93 62.34 -16.75
C GLY A 761 22.00 60.91 -16.18
N ALA A 762 22.82 60.03 -16.75
CA ALA A 762 23.07 58.70 -16.19
C ALA A 762 23.73 58.83 -14.82
N SER A 763 22.93 58.66 -13.76
CA SER A 763 23.45 58.37 -12.42
C SER A 763 24.47 57.22 -12.51
N LEU A 764 25.57 57.33 -11.75
CA LEU A 764 26.63 56.35 -11.51
C LEU A 764 26.39 54.97 -12.16
N ASP A 765 27.30 54.55 -13.05
CA ASP A 765 27.28 53.19 -13.63
C ASP A 765 27.30 52.16 -12.49
N LEU A 766 26.17 51.45 -12.33
CA LEU A 766 26.03 50.44 -11.29
C LEU A 766 27.07 49.32 -11.44
N THR A 767 27.55 49.05 -12.66
CA THR A 767 28.59 48.05 -12.90
C THR A 767 29.90 48.46 -12.25
N GLU A 768 30.32 49.71 -12.48
CA GLU A 768 31.53 50.28 -11.89
C GLU A 768 31.41 50.37 -10.36
N ARG A 769 30.24 50.78 -9.87
CA ARG A 769 29.96 50.86 -8.43
C ARG A 769 30.00 49.48 -7.76
N LEU A 770 29.43 48.44 -8.37
CA LEU A 770 29.51 47.07 -7.85
C LEU A 770 30.95 46.55 -7.81
N MET A 771 31.79 46.89 -8.79
CA MET A 771 33.21 46.53 -8.77
C MET A 771 33.95 47.22 -7.62
N ALA A 772 33.66 48.50 -7.36
CA ALA A 772 34.22 49.23 -6.23
C ALA A 772 33.76 48.64 -4.88
N VAL A 773 32.46 48.31 -4.77
CA VAL A 773 31.88 47.66 -3.58
C VAL A 773 32.54 46.30 -3.32
N ARG A 774 32.71 45.48 -4.34
CA ARG A 774 33.42 44.19 -4.24
C ARG A 774 34.82 44.38 -3.65
N GLN A 775 35.55 45.39 -4.12
CA GLN A 775 36.90 45.68 -3.63
C GLN A 775 36.88 46.15 -2.16
N GLY A 776 35.98 47.08 -1.80
CA GLY A 776 35.84 47.56 -0.42
C GLY A 776 35.46 46.44 0.56
N VAL A 777 34.53 45.57 0.17
CA VAL A 777 34.12 44.39 0.94
C VAL A 777 35.29 43.42 1.10
N TRP A 778 36.07 43.18 0.04
CA TRP A 778 37.26 42.33 0.12
C TRP A 778 38.32 42.88 1.09
N GLU A 779 38.51 44.19 1.14
CA GLU A 779 39.41 44.84 2.10
C GLU A 779 38.93 44.67 3.54
N ILE A 780 37.62 44.84 3.78
CA ILE A 780 37.01 44.61 5.10
C ILE A 780 37.22 43.14 5.52
N ILE A 781 36.92 42.19 4.63
CA ILE A 781 37.12 40.75 4.87
C ILE A 781 38.59 40.46 5.21
N THR A 782 39.54 41.01 4.45
CA THR A 782 40.98 40.79 4.67
C THR A 782 41.46 41.35 6.00
N ARG A 783 40.86 42.44 6.50
CA ARG A 783 41.19 43.01 7.82
C ARG A 783 40.60 42.20 8.98
N ARG A 784 39.48 41.54 8.76
CA ARG A 784 38.69 40.89 9.82
C ARG A 784 38.88 39.40 9.92
N LEU A 785 39.25 38.75 8.83
CA LEU A 785 39.40 37.30 8.77
C LEU A 785 40.85 36.90 8.56
N THR A 786 41.20 35.76 9.13
CA THR A 786 42.48 35.08 8.96
C THR A 786 42.50 34.37 7.61
N LEU A 787 42.91 35.07 6.55
CA LEU A 787 42.99 34.50 5.18
C LEU A 787 44.33 33.82 4.86
N THR A 788 45.33 33.95 5.73
CA THR A 788 46.64 33.32 5.62
C THR A 788 47.11 32.81 6.99
N SER A 789 47.62 31.59 7.05
CA SER A 789 48.18 30.98 8.26
C SER A 789 49.30 30.00 7.89
N ALA A 790 50.18 29.70 8.85
CA ALA A 790 51.33 28.83 8.62
C ALA A 790 50.95 27.35 8.48
N ASP A 791 49.85 26.92 9.09
CA ASP A 791 49.32 25.55 9.04
C ASP A 791 48.24 25.37 7.95
N GLY A 792 47.94 26.42 7.18
CA GLY A 792 46.95 26.40 6.11
C GLY A 792 45.49 26.47 6.59
N TRP A 793 45.24 26.52 7.90
CA TRP A 793 43.91 26.71 8.46
C TRP A 793 43.50 28.19 8.44
N VAL A 794 42.76 28.53 7.40
CA VAL A 794 42.35 29.91 7.09
C VAL A 794 40.86 29.99 6.85
N SER A 795 40.29 31.18 7.04
CA SER A 795 38.96 31.53 6.56
C SER A 795 38.95 31.65 5.04
N GLN A 796 37.80 31.43 4.42
CA GLN A 796 37.63 31.60 2.97
C GLN A 796 36.53 32.61 2.68
N ALA A 797 36.70 33.40 1.63
CA ALA A 797 35.68 34.29 1.13
C ALA A 797 35.63 34.23 -0.40
N ARG A 798 34.42 34.18 -0.94
CA ARG A 798 34.13 34.08 -2.38
C ARG A 798 33.02 35.07 -2.75
N PHE A 799 33.02 35.48 -4.01
CA PHE A 799 31.96 36.27 -4.63
C PHE A 799 31.32 35.43 -5.74
N PRO A 800 30.30 34.60 -5.43
CA PRO A 800 29.82 33.60 -6.36
C PRO A 800 29.18 34.19 -7.62
N PHE A 801 28.54 35.36 -7.52
CA PHE A 801 27.89 36.01 -8.64
C PHE A 801 27.84 37.54 -8.52
N ILE A 802 27.66 38.19 -9.67
CA ILE A 802 27.27 39.58 -9.80
C ILE A 802 26.15 39.67 -10.85
N GLN A 803 25.07 40.37 -10.53
CA GLN A 803 23.95 40.59 -11.43
C GLN A 803 23.70 42.09 -11.61
N VAL A 804 23.84 42.58 -12.85
CA VAL A 804 23.59 43.98 -13.21
C VAL A 804 23.25 44.08 -14.70
N GLY A 805 22.24 44.89 -15.03
CA GLY A 805 21.79 45.08 -16.41
C GLY A 805 21.01 43.89 -16.98
N THR A 806 20.71 43.95 -18.28
CA THR A 806 19.96 42.92 -19.00
C THR A 806 20.73 42.50 -20.24
N PRO A 807 21.05 41.19 -20.42
CA PRO A 807 21.77 40.71 -21.60
C PRO A 807 21.10 41.16 -22.90
N GLY A 808 21.89 41.73 -23.82
CA GLY A 808 21.41 42.23 -25.12
C GLY A 808 20.86 43.65 -25.12
N VAL A 809 20.74 44.31 -23.97
CA VAL A 809 20.26 45.70 -23.85
C VAL A 809 21.43 46.64 -23.53
N TYR A 810 21.95 47.31 -24.55
CA TYR A 810 23.16 48.16 -24.43
C TYR A 810 22.86 49.65 -24.14
N ASN A 811 21.67 50.12 -24.50
CA ASN A 811 21.33 51.54 -24.46
C ASN A 811 20.55 51.97 -23.21
N VAL A 812 20.43 51.11 -22.19
CA VAL A 812 19.68 51.36 -20.95
C VAL A 812 20.57 51.06 -19.74
N THR A 813 20.68 51.99 -18.80
CA THR A 813 21.37 51.77 -17.51
C THR A 813 20.54 50.89 -16.57
N ALA A 814 21.20 50.12 -15.70
CA ALA A 814 20.52 49.26 -14.74
C ALA A 814 19.89 50.06 -13.58
N ASP A 815 18.72 49.63 -13.10
CA ASP A 815 18.05 50.13 -11.89
C ASP A 815 18.40 49.34 -10.63
N GLN A 816 18.99 48.15 -10.77
CA GLN A 816 19.43 47.33 -9.66
C GLN A 816 20.72 46.58 -9.99
N GLY A 817 21.58 46.44 -8.99
CA GLY A 817 22.77 45.62 -9.00
C GLY A 817 22.85 44.75 -7.76
N ILE A 818 23.20 43.48 -7.87
CA ILE A 818 23.34 42.55 -6.74
C ILE A 818 24.71 41.89 -6.80
N LEU A 819 25.43 41.91 -5.66
CA LEU A 819 26.68 41.18 -5.45
C LEU A 819 26.47 40.15 -4.32
N GLY A 820 26.59 38.86 -4.65
CA GLY A 820 26.52 37.79 -3.66
C GLY A 820 27.90 37.50 -3.06
N VAL A 821 27.95 37.24 -1.75
CA VAL A 821 29.19 36.93 -1.00
C VAL A 821 28.97 35.70 -0.13
N GLU A 822 29.94 34.77 -0.13
CA GLU A 822 30.01 33.66 0.82
C GLU A 822 31.33 33.72 1.60
N VAL A 823 31.25 33.61 2.92
CA VAL A 823 32.38 33.54 3.84
C VAL A 823 32.29 32.24 4.64
N ARG A 824 33.41 31.55 4.81
CA ARG A 824 33.59 30.36 5.64
C ARG A 824 34.65 30.67 6.71
N PRO A 825 34.25 31.22 7.87
CA PRO A 825 35.20 31.57 8.93
C PRO A 825 35.77 30.34 9.64
N ILE A 826 37.02 30.39 10.06
CA ILE A 826 37.56 29.46 11.07
C ILE A 826 37.03 29.83 12.47
N PRO A 827 37.03 28.90 13.45
CA PRO A 827 36.53 29.17 14.81
C PRO A 827 37.22 30.34 15.53
N GLN A 828 38.44 30.67 15.12
CA GLN A 828 39.23 31.76 15.70
C GLN A 828 38.80 33.14 15.19
N ASP A 829 38.08 33.21 14.08
CA ASP A 829 37.56 34.46 13.53
C ASP A 829 36.11 34.68 14.01
N ASP A 830 35.85 35.86 14.55
CA ASP A 830 34.50 36.28 14.92
C ASP A 830 33.85 37.06 13.76
N LEU A 831 32.70 36.59 13.29
CA LEU A 831 31.93 37.25 12.23
C LEU A 831 31.26 38.54 12.70
N GLN A 832 30.99 38.72 14.00
CA GLN A 832 30.23 39.89 14.46
C GLN A 832 30.94 41.22 14.15
N PRO A 833 32.25 41.40 14.42
CA PRO A 833 32.98 42.59 14.01
C PRO A 833 33.03 42.82 12.49
N LEU A 834 33.03 41.74 11.70
CA LEU A 834 32.95 41.81 10.23
C LEU A 834 31.58 42.39 9.81
N VAL A 835 30.49 41.85 10.36
CA VAL A 835 29.13 42.33 10.08
C VAL A 835 28.95 43.78 10.49
N ASP A 836 29.44 44.19 11.65
CA ASP A 836 29.33 45.56 12.13
C ASP A 836 30.10 46.56 11.25
N GLU A 837 31.20 46.14 10.63
CA GLU A 837 31.93 46.95 9.66
C GLU A 837 31.27 46.96 8.28
N LEU A 838 30.72 45.82 7.83
CA LEU A 838 29.94 45.74 6.59
C LEU A 838 28.70 46.62 6.67
N LYS A 839 27.96 46.61 7.79
CA LYS A 839 26.79 47.49 8.01
C LYS A 839 27.17 48.96 7.88
N ARG A 840 28.23 49.40 8.56
CA ARG A 840 28.73 50.79 8.47
C ARG A 840 29.18 51.16 7.05
N TYR A 841 29.85 50.24 6.35
CA TYR A 841 30.25 50.44 4.96
C TYR A 841 29.03 50.57 4.05
N CYS A 842 28.03 49.70 4.21
CA CYS A 842 26.82 49.70 3.40
C CYS A 842 25.96 50.95 3.67
N GLU A 843 25.84 51.41 4.91
CA GLU A 843 25.16 52.65 5.27
C GLU A 843 25.84 53.89 4.65
N ALA A 844 27.17 53.96 4.69
CA ALA A 844 27.93 55.07 4.12
C ALA A 844 27.83 55.14 2.60
N GLU A 845 27.77 53.97 1.95
CA GLU A 845 27.73 53.85 0.50
C GLU A 845 26.31 53.68 -0.07
N ASP A 846 25.25 53.82 0.73
CA ASP A 846 23.83 53.62 0.31
C ASP A 846 23.61 52.26 -0.39
N ILE A 847 23.98 51.19 0.30
CA ILE A 847 23.87 49.78 -0.10
C ILE A 847 22.95 49.06 0.87
N GLU A 848 22.03 48.25 0.35
CA GLU A 848 21.21 47.36 1.16
C GLU A 848 21.98 46.04 1.40
N LEU A 849 22.25 45.72 2.67
CA LEU A 849 22.89 44.47 3.10
C LEU A 849 21.81 43.47 3.55
N SER A 850 21.73 42.34 2.87
CA SER A 850 20.81 41.24 3.21
C SER A 850 21.61 40.00 3.59
N ILE A 851 21.65 39.66 4.88
CA ILE A 851 22.35 38.47 5.39
C ILE A 851 21.37 37.31 5.44
N SER A 852 21.67 36.23 4.73
CA SER A 852 20.82 35.03 4.66
C SER A 852 21.21 33.96 5.67
N VAL A 853 22.50 33.84 6.02
CA VAL A 853 22.99 32.95 7.08
C VAL A 853 24.23 33.56 7.73
N MET A 854 24.42 33.33 9.03
CA MET A 854 25.58 33.79 9.79
C MET A 854 25.82 32.91 11.01
N GLU A 855 26.79 32.01 10.90
CA GLU A 855 27.26 31.14 11.98
C GLU A 855 28.80 31.19 12.08
N ASN A 856 29.32 31.36 13.28
CA ASN A 856 30.76 31.27 13.57
C ASN A 856 31.24 29.81 13.43
N GLY A 857 32.56 29.63 13.24
CA GLY A 857 33.17 28.30 13.36
C GLY A 857 33.14 27.80 14.80
N VAL A 858 33.16 26.48 14.99
CA VAL A 858 33.17 25.85 16.31
C VAL A 858 34.48 25.11 16.57
N ALA A 859 34.94 25.17 17.82
CA ALA A 859 36.10 24.43 18.31
C ALA A 859 35.75 23.80 19.66
N CYS A 860 35.66 22.47 19.71
CA CYS A 860 35.36 21.73 20.92
C CYS A 860 36.46 21.92 21.97
N ASP A 861 36.12 22.02 23.26
CA ASP A 861 37.14 22.11 24.33
C ASP A 861 37.92 20.79 24.35
N PRO A 862 39.26 20.79 24.20
CA PRO A 862 40.06 19.57 24.27
C PRO A 862 39.99 18.85 25.63
N ARG A 863 39.44 19.50 26.67
CA ARG A 863 39.22 18.93 28.00
C ARG A 863 37.79 18.43 28.21
N ASN A 864 36.92 18.50 27.20
CA ASN A 864 35.57 17.96 27.30
C ASN A 864 35.65 16.45 27.64
N PRO A 865 35.03 15.99 28.75
CA PRO A 865 35.19 14.61 29.21
C PRO A 865 34.65 13.59 28.21
N TYR A 866 33.61 13.94 27.46
CA TYR A 866 33.01 13.08 26.45
C TYR A 866 33.89 12.98 25.19
N LEU A 867 34.55 14.06 24.79
CA LEU A 867 35.55 14.04 23.72
C LEU A 867 36.75 13.16 24.10
N LEU A 868 37.25 13.27 25.33
CA LEU A 868 38.37 12.43 25.81
C LEU A 868 38.00 10.94 25.79
N GLN A 869 36.76 10.59 26.14
CA GLN A 869 36.27 9.21 26.05
C GLN A 869 36.11 8.72 24.60
N LEU A 870 35.69 9.59 23.68
CA LEU A 870 35.65 9.26 22.25
C LEU A 870 37.07 8.97 21.72
N LEU A 871 38.04 9.82 22.06
CA LEU A 871 39.44 9.62 21.69
C LEU A 871 39.98 8.30 22.27
N ALA A 872 39.74 8.03 23.56
CA ALA A 872 40.13 6.78 24.19
C ALA A 872 39.48 5.56 23.53
N ALA A 873 38.19 5.65 23.14
CA ALA A 873 37.50 4.56 22.46
C ALA A 873 38.14 4.25 21.09
N VAL A 874 38.45 5.28 20.30
CA VAL A 874 39.13 5.10 19.01
C VAL A 874 40.54 4.57 19.21
N GLU A 875 41.29 5.04 20.20
CA GLU A 875 42.64 4.53 20.51
C GLU A 875 42.61 3.05 20.90
N GLU A 876 41.68 2.65 21.77
CA GLU A 876 41.58 1.26 22.22
C GLU A 876 41.15 0.28 21.12
N VAL A 877 40.29 0.69 20.19
CA VAL A 877 39.85 -0.18 19.09
C VAL A 877 40.86 -0.18 17.94
N SER A 878 41.46 0.96 17.61
CA SER A 878 42.44 1.06 16.53
C SER A 878 43.82 0.55 16.91
N GLY A 879 44.20 0.63 18.19
CA GLY A 879 45.57 0.40 18.65
C GLY A 879 46.54 1.53 18.27
N GLU A 880 46.04 2.62 17.71
CA GLU A 880 46.82 3.78 17.26
C GLU A 880 46.29 5.07 17.90
N THR A 881 47.15 6.08 18.03
CA THR A 881 46.72 7.39 18.51
C THR A 881 45.71 8.02 17.53
N PRO A 882 44.50 8.43 17.97
CA PRO A 882 43.48 8.97 17.09
C PRO A 882 43.96 10.24 16.36
N ARG A 883 43.62 10.36 15.08
CA ARG A 883 43.94 11.55 14.30
C ARG A 883 42.93 12.65 14.57
N ILE A 884 43.41 13.78 15.08
CA ILE A 884 42.59 14.97 15.31
C ILE A 884 42.64 15.84 14.05
N GLY A 885 41.48 16.03 13.44
CA GLY A 885 41.31 16.75 12.19
C GLY A 885 40.64 18.12 12.33
N ARG A 886 40.44 18.78 11.20
CA ARG A 886 39.64 20.01 11.08
C ARG A 886 38.74 19.89 9.86
N LYS A 887 37.42 20.03 10.03
CA LYS A 887 36.47 19.90 8.93
C LYS A 887 36.40 21.20 8.15
N LEU A 888 36.64 21.11 6.83
CA LEU A 888 36.65 22.27 5.94
C LEU A 888 35.24 22.84 5.65
N PRO A 889 34.24 22.02 5.25
CA PRO A 889 32.86 22.49 5.09
C PRO A 889 32.10 22.52 6.42
N GLY A 890 31.19 23.47 6.57
CA GLY A 890 30.28 23.52 7.72
C GLY A 890 29.30 22.34 7.72
N THR A 891 28.99 21.83 8.91
CA THR A 891 28.08 20.69 9.16
C THR A 891 27.15 21.03 10.33
N SER A 892 26.18 20.19 10.68
CA SER A 892 25.31 20.43 11.85
C SER A 892 26.08 20.61 13.17
N ALA A 893 27.36 20.17 13.26
CA ALA A 893 28.21 20.42 14.42
C ALA A 893 28.37 21.90 14.78
N ARG A 894 28.17 22.82 13.81
CA ARG A 894 28.21 24.27 14.06
C ARG A 894 27.10 24.76 14.99
N PHE A 895 26.03 23.98 15.16
CA PHE A 895 24.91 24.27 16.04
C PHE A 895 25.07 23.69 17.45
N ALA A 896 26.18 23.01 17.72
CA ALA A 896 26.44 22.43 19.04
C ALA A 896 26.46 23.51 20.13
N PRO A 897 25.74 23.32 21.25
CA PRO A 897 25.75 24.26 22.37
C PRO A 897 27.17 24.56 22.83
N HIS A 898 27.45 25.83 23.10
CA HIS A 898 28.76 26.31 23.58
C HIS A 898 29.97 25.87 22.72
N GLY A 899 29.75 25.59 21.43
CA GLY A 899 30.80 25.15 20.51
C GLY A 899 31.33 23.74 20.77
N GLN A 900 30.64 22.92 21.58
CA GLN A 900 31.03 21.53 21.89
C GLN A 900 30.61 20.56 20.77
N GLY A 901 31.01 20.88 19.54
CA GLY A 901 30.69 20.14 18.32
C GLY A 901 31.90 19.41 17.75
N VAL A 902 31.71 18.15 17.36
CA VAL A 902 32.72 17.30 16.70
C VAL A 902 32.12 16.71 15.43
N VAL A 903 32.94 16.55 14.39
CA VAL A 903 32.55 15.80 13.18
C VAL A 903 33.34 14.50 13.16
N TRP A 904 32.65 13.37 13.09
CA TRP A 904 33.27 12.05 13.08
C TRP A 904 32.42 11.01 12.36
N GLY A 905 32.91 10.52 11.24
CA GLY A 905 32.20 9.56 10.40
C GLY A 905 33.14 8.69 9.57
N GLN A 906 32.54 7.83 8.78
CA GLN A 906 33.23 6.81 7.97
C GLN A 906 33.90 7.44 6.72
N THR A 907 34.45 6.58 5.87
CA THR A 907 35.23 6.97 4.68
C THR A 907 34.35 6.96 3.43
N GLY A 908 34.39 8.05 2.67
CA GLY A 908 33.61 8.18 1.45
C GLY A 908 34.23 9.16 0.46
N LEU A 909 33.94 8.95 -0.83
CA LEU A 909 34.45 9.73 -1.94
C LEU A 909 33.33 10.46 -2.68
N PHE A 910 33.69 11.64 -3.18
CA PHE A 910 32.89 12.45 -4.10
C PHE A 910 31.46 12.72 -3.61
N PRO A 911 31.26 13.21 -2.36
CA PRO A 911 29.93 13.70 -1.98
C PRO A 911 29.49 14.76 -2.99
N HIS A 912 28.19 14.81 -3.25
CA HIS A 912 27.56 15.72 -4.22
C HIS A 912 27.91 15.46 -5.70
N GLY A 913 28.91 14.62 -5.99
CA GLY A 913 29.33 14.30 -7.36
C GLY A 913 28.66 13.06 -7.96
N CYS A 914 28.95 12.81 -9.23
CA CYS A 914 28.37 11.70 -10.00
C CYS A 914 28.84 10.30 -9.59
N ASN A 915 30.02 10.21 -8.98
CA ASN A 915 30.66 8.97 -8.58
C ASN A 915 30.64 8.75 -7.06
N GLU A 916 29.62 9.30 -6.37
CA GLU A 916 29.51 9.19 -4.92
C GLU A 916 29.52 7.72 -4.49
N ARG A 917 30.41 7.41 -3.54
CA ARG A 917 30.55 6.05 -3.02
C ARG A 917 31.16 6.02 -1.63
N HIS A 918 30.79 5.00 -0.88
CA HIS A 918 31.26 4.73 0.47
C HIS A 918 32.29 3.61 0.48
N PHE A 919 33.35 3.72 1.29
CA PHE A 919 34.37 2.69 1.45
C PHE A 919 33.95 1.69 2.54
N ILE A 920 33.46 0.53 2.11
CA ILE A 920 32.86 -0.52 2.96
C ILE A 920 33.78 -0.98 4.10
N PRO A 921 35.10 -1.15 3.91
CA PRO A 921 36.01 -1.58 5.00
C PRO A 921 36.07 -0.64 6.20
N SER A 922 35.63 0.62 6.07
CA SER A 922 35.58 1.58 7.18
C SER A 922 34.39 1.39 8.14
N ILE A 923 33.37 0.61 7.73
CA ILE A 923 32.11 0.44 8.47
C ILE A 923 32.31 -0.26 9.83
N LEU A 924 32.92 -1.45 9.81
CA LEU A 924 33.07 -2.28 11.02
C LEU A 924 34.00 -1.62 12.07
N PRO A 925 35.16 -1.04 11.71
CA PRO A 925 36.01 -0.30 12.63
C PRO A 925 35.28 0.88 13.30
N TYR A 926 34.53 1.67 12.53
CA TYR A 926 33.72 2.76 13.07
C TYR A 926 32.64 2.26 14.04
N TYR A 927 31.90 1.20 13.66
CA TYR A 927 30.90 0.58 14.53
C TYR A 927 31.52 0.10 15.85
N GLN A 928 32.70 -0.54 15.80
CA GLN A 928 33.39 -1.02 17.00
C GLN A 928 33.86 0.11 17.90
N ALA A 929 34.39 1.20 17.33
CA ALA A 929 34.77 2.39 18.09
C ALA A 929 33.56 3.07 18.74
N LEU A 930 32.44 3.18 18.01
CA LEU A 930 31.18 3.71 18.55
C LEU A 930 30.64 2.84 19.69
N ASP A 931 30.70 1.51 19.53
CA ASP A 931 30.32 0.55 20.57
C ASP A 931 31.21 0.66 21.81
N ARG A 932 32.52 0.83 21.62
CA ARG A 932 33.46 1.04 22.73
C ARG A 932 33.21 2.36 23.45
N PHE A 933 32.94 3.43 22.69
CA PHE A 933 32.61 4.74 23.23
C PHE A 933 31.37 4.68 24.12
N GLY A 934 30.29 4.04 23.66
CA GLY A 934 29.10 3.81 24.47
C GLY A 934 29.40 3.08 25.79
N ARG A 935 30.25 2.04 25.75
CA ARG A 935 30.64 1.29 26.96
C ARG A 935 31.45 2.12 27.95
N LEU A 936 32.37 2.97 27.46
CA LEU A 936 33.15 3.86 28.33
C LEU A 936 32.24 4.88 29.04
N LEU A 937 31.25 5.41 28.32
CA LEU A 937 30.28 6.34 28.89
C LEU A 937 29.41 5.69 29.96
N ALA A 938 28.88 4.48 29.70
CA ALA A 938 28.07 3.74 30.66
C ALA A 938 28.85 3.42 31.95
N ALA A 939 30.14 3.12 31.85
CA ALA A 939 31.01 2.86 33.00
C ALA A 939 31.37 4.13 33.80
N SER A 940 31.24 5.30 33.20
CA SER A 940 31.62 6.59 33.78
C SER A 940 30.45 7.35 34.41
N SER A 941 29.20 6.94 34.14
CA SER A 941 28.03 7.50 34.78
C SER A 941 28.07 7.21 36.28
N PRO A 942 28.03 8.23 37.16
CA PRO A 942 27.75 7.97 38.57
C PRO A 942 26.38 7.30 38.64
N LEU A 943 26.30 6.17 39.35
CA LEU A 943 25.04 5.62 39.83
C LEU A 943 24.29 6.71 40.60
N VAL A 944 23.33 7.37 39.96
CA VAL A 944 22.32 8.23 40.58
C VAL A 944 21.03 7.41 40.51
N GLY A 945 20.42 6.91 41.59
CA GLY A 945 20.42 7.39 42.97
C GLY A 945 19.13 8.16 43.21
#